data_AF-A0AA38IC57-F1
#
_entry.id   AF-A0AA38IC57-F1
#
_cell.length_a   1.000
_cell.length_b   1.000
_cell.length_c   1.000
_cell.angle_alpha   90.00
_cell.angle_beta   90.00
_cell.angle_gamma   90.00
#
_symmetry.space_group_name_H-M   'P 1'
#
loop_
_entity.id
_entity.type
_entity.pdbx_description
1 polymer ?
#
loop_
_entity_poly.entity_id
_entity_poly.type
_entity_poly.pdbx_seq_one_letter_code
_entity_poly.pdbx_strand_id
1 'polypeptide(L)'
;MPDLFNFDDYDKCIFYSTDPEPTYCRVTIELVPKNLSQSNAIWRIIEKVSSNKKNYRHDLLRHGICASKKCGKYEGTIPECLNRIYKTKYGHLGLDVENLLSAFSLSDNIRSIINQNTKNRTNNYLPALQGIRFFTSVLVIAIHAIMSSALVAVSNPQTVEKSITSFTSVALISHLILFQTFFVISFFLTTINFYSHLRRAHYVTLEDVLRKIVKRYIRFTSAQVILIALQSRWFVHLSRGLFWEQVMGSEARLCSEMWWTNLLYINNFFFDHGLCLLHTWSLSADFQLTVIGLLILWWTQKNSKRLFLVSGGLLLVQVTWTFFYLGWNNFEFGTLYTPESLYGFTFLFRKEWQATWTTTVSNLAGLAWGLLFGYIYSHRQNNTFITKKSDHIWWYAIVLISTFGTIFFSGYYKTSDYYSSSRWFAASYGSIEKVVCVFGISLFIFGTLQGLGGFVRNVLEWAPMHTLGTLSFGAYLVHFVFLNIDNALKRNPSYFSPYLIKASSNKRNYRYDLLRHGICASWKCEHFNETISECLSQIYKSKYGRLGLGTRINQLHCETTESGYVITTKDCIIWTVLGTYVVFVVLVSVWLAIYGKKSVKNEDRKFSSVGNFLSAFSLVDNVNSIINKNVRKQGTPNNYLPTIAGIRFFASFSVILVHGLAAALQIATANAQAVEKLTTSFIAVSIGNFSIFVQTFFVLSFFLMTINFYSDLKRVQHVTFRYVLRKIIKRYIRFTSGQIILIALHSTWFIRLSRGPFWEQVMGPDHRQCNEKWWINLLYISNFFFDDGACSLHTWYLSVDFQLTLLGLLILWLTQKNPRRLFLASKTLLFLQIVWTFLYLRWNDFEFSAAFTPELLYDFKFTFSKEWQATWISTMSNLAGLAWGLIFGYLYSHLQNNAFSTKRVNVWWYAIVIICTFGTIFFSGFYKTSDYYSNSRWFAASYGSIEKVVCVFGISFFIFGTLQGLGGFIRNVLEWAPMHTLGKLSFGAYLIHFVFFSIDNALKRYPTYVSPYLMVLYSFIDEEYKLIPNLFGFDDFDKCIYYSSDLKPIYCKVTIELLPKDCS
;
A
#
# COMPACT_ATOMS: atom_id res chain seq x y z
N MET A 1 -30.42 -8.25 -19.92
CA MET A 1 -31.04 -7.54 -18.78
C MET A 1 -30.40 -6.17 -18.71
N PRO A 2 -31.11 -5.12 -18.26
CA PRO A 2 -30.51 -3.80 -18.06
C PRO A 2 -29.26 -3.88 -17.17
N ASP A 3 -28.28 -3.02 -17.42
CA ASP A 3 -27.07 -2.96 -16.58
C ASP A 3 -27.44 -2.47 -15.17
N LEU A 4 -26.94 -3.18 -14.15
CA LEU A 4 -27.19 -2.84 -12.74
C LEU A 4 -26.48 -1.56 -12.31
N PHE A 5 -25.29 -1.30 -12.86
CA PHE A 5 -24.42 -0.18 -12.51
C PHE A 5 -23.93 0.51 -13.77
N ASN A 6 -24.21 1.81 -13.92
CA ASN A 6 -23.76 2.61 -15.05
C ASN A 6 -23.49 4.05 -14.61
N PHE A 7 -22.27 4.54 -14.75
CA PHE A 7 -21.86 5.84 -14.21
C PHE A 7 -21.23 6.69 -15.31
N ASP A 8 -21.79 7.87 -15.55
CA ASP A 8 -21.19 8.93 -16.34
C ASP A 8 -19.87 9.39 -15.69
N ASP A 9 -18.99 9.97 -16.48
CA ASP A 9 -17.71 10.51 -16.01
C ASP A 9 -17.94 11.71 -15.08
N TYR A 10 -17.64 11.51 -13.80
CA TYR A 10 -17.83 12.50 -12.74
C TYR A 10 -16.98 13.76 -12.97
N ASP A 11 -15.71 13.60 -13.37
CA ASP A 11 -14.79 14.72 -13.51
C ASP A 11 -15.12 15.55 -14.73
N LYS A 12 -15.42 14.87 -15.84
CA LYS A 12 -15.92 15.54 -17.04
C LYS A 12 -17.18 16.35 -16.74
N CYS A 13 -18.05 15.82 -15.88
CA CYS A 13 -19.24 16.52 -15.44
C CYS A 13 -18.91 17.75 -14.61
N ILE A 14 -18.21 17.59 -13.48
CA ILE A 14 -18.06 18.65 -12.47
C ILE A 14 -17.01 19.70 -12.87
N PHE A 15 -15.89 19.29 -13.49
CA PHE A 15 -14.74 20.17 -13.72
C PHE A 15 -14.56 20.62 -15.17
N TYR A 16 -15.10 19.88 -16.14
CA TYR A 16 -14.88 20.13 -17.57
C TYR A 16 -16.15 20.42 -18.38
N SER A 17 -17.30 20.56 -17.71
CA SER A 17 -18.53 20.95 -18.36
C SER A 17 -18.48 22.42 -18.81
N THR A 18 -18.98 22.69 -20.01
CA THR A 18 -19.21 24.06 -20.51
C THR A 18 -20.46 24.71 -19.91
N ASP A 19 -21.22 23.95 -19.10
CA ASP A 19 -22.41 24.42 -18.42
C ASP A 19 -22.02 25.23 -17.17
N PRO A 20 -22.60 26.40 -16.90
CA PRO A 20 -22.20 27.26 -15.79
C PRO A 20 -22.46 26.65 -14.40
N GLU A 21 -23.28 25.60 -14.30
CA GLU A 21 -23.63 24.90 -13.05
C GLU A 21 -23.73 23.38 -13.26
N PRO A 22 -22.61 22.66 -13.46
CA PRO A 22 -22.65 21.22 -13.66
C PRO A 22 -23.10 20.48 -12.40
N THR A 23 -23.98 19.49 -12.56
CA THR A 23 -24.50 18.69 -11.46
C THR A 23 -24.37 17.20 -11.77
N TYR A 24 -23.69 16.45 -10.90
CA TYR A 24 -23.59 15.00 -11.01
C TYR A 24 -24.59 14.32 -10.07
N CYS A 25 -25.49 13.50 -10.60
CA CYS A 25 -26.55 12.86 -9.84
C CYS A 25 -26.42 11.33 -9.85
N ARG A 26 -26.35 10.73 -8.66
CA ARG A 26 -26.53 9.30 -8.45
C ARG A 26 -28.02 9.00 -8.26
N VAL A 27 -28.54 8.07 -9.04
CA VAL A 27 -29.96 7.70 -9.09
C VAL A 27 -30.11 6.20 -8.89
N THR A 28 -30.98 5.80 -7.97
CA THR A 28 -31.44 4.41 -7.84
C THR A 28 -32.84 4.30 -8.44
N ILE A 29 -33.02 3.45 -9.43
CA ILE A 29 -34.24 3.28 -10.22
C ILE A 29 -34.76 1.87 -10.00
N GLU A 30 -36.03 1.75 -9.63
CA GLU A 30 -36.75 0.49 -9.52
C GLU A 30 -37.56 0.24 -10.79
N LEU A 31 -37.37 -0.93 -11.40
CA LEU A 31 -38.14 -1.44 -12.52
C LEU A 31 -39.40 -2.12 -11.97
N VAL A 32 -40.56 -1.83 -12.57
CA VAL A 32 -41.86 -2.42 -12.22
C VAL A 32 -42.54 -2.96 -13.48
N PRO A 33 -43.47 -3.92 -13.41
CA PRO A 33 -44.22 -4.34 -14.58
C PRO A 33 -45.15 -3.20 -15.04
N LYS A 34 -45.20 -2.94 -16.34
CA LYS A 34 -46.01 -1.84 -16.90
C LYS A 34 -47.54 -2.08 -16.76
N ASN A 35 -47.96 -3.35 -16.76
CA ASN A 35 -49.33 -3.80 -16.46
C ASN A 35 -49.26 -5.05 -15.57
N LEU A 36 -49.92 -5.02 -14.42
CA LEU A 36 -49.97 -6.15 -13.47
C LEU A 36 -50.70 -7.38 -14.05
N SER A 37 -51.59 -7.19 -15.04
CA SER A 37 -52.38 -8.25 -15.68
C SER A 37 -51.70 -8.91 -16.90
N GLN A 38 -50.61 -8.34 -17.43
CA GLN A 38 -49.86 -8.87 -18.56
C GLN A 38 -48.35 -8.69 -18.33
N SER A 39 -47.74 -9.61 -17.56
CA SER A 39 -46.30 -9.56 -17.32
C SER A 39 -45.51 -9.92 -18.59
N ASN A 40 -44.68 -9.02 -19.10
CA ASN A 40 -43.78 -9.32 -20.23
C ASN A 40 -42.73 -10.40 -19.85
N ALA A 41 -42.24 -11.17 -20.83
CA ALA A 41 -41.23 -12.22 -20.65
C ALA A 41 -39.95 -11.71 -19.97
N ILE A 42 -39.55 -10.46 -20.24
CA ILE A 42 -38.40 -9.81 -19.60
C ILE A 42 -38.63 -9.61 -18.09
N TRP A 43 -39.83 -9.19 -17.68
CA TRP A 43 -40.18 -9.05 -16.26
C TRP A 43 -40.14 -10.39 -15.54
N ARG A 44 -40.67 -11.47 -16.15
CA ARG A 44 -40.60 -12.82 -15.56
C ARG A 44 -39.15 -13.29 -15.36
N ILE A 45 -38.23 -12.92 -16.24
CA ILE A 45 -36.80 -13.22 -16.07
C ILE A 45 -36.21 -12.38 -14.94
N ILE A 46 -36.48 -11.07 -14.89
CA ILE A 46 -36.00 -10.18 -13.82
C ILE A 46 -36.54 -10.64 -12.46
N GLU A 47 -37.83 -10.97 -12.36
CA GLU A 47 -38.48 -11.50 -11.17
C GLU A 47 -37.89 -12.85 -10.74
N LYS A 48 -37.66 -13.76 -11.70
CA LYS A 48 -37.03 -15.05 -11.43
C LYS A 48 -35.57 -14.91 -10.96
N VAL A 49 -34.80 -13.98 -11.52
CA VAL A 49 -33.39 -13.76 -11.13
C VAL A 49 -33.31 -13.02 -9.79
N SER A 50 -34.16 -12.01 -9.58
CA SER A 50 -34.18 -11.15 -8.38
C SER A 50 -34.84 -11.81 -7.16
N SER A 51 -35.72 -12.80 -7.37
CA SER A 51 -36.28 -13.60 -6.27
C SER A 51 -35.23 -14.48 -5.57
N ASN A 52 -34.11 -14.76 -6.23
CA ASN A 52 -32.99 -15.45 -5.61
C ASN A 52 -32.11 -14.46 -4.83
N LYS A 53 -32.11 -14.58 -3.50
CA LYS A 53 -31.29 -13.75 -2.59
C LYS A 53 -29.78 -13.81 -2.87
N LYS A 54 -29.28 -14.81 -3.60
CA LYS A 54 -27.85 -14.94 -3.98
C LYS A 54 -27.44 -14.03 -5.14
N ASN A 55 -28.40 -13.45 -5.85
CA ASN A 55 -28.17 -12.51 -6.94
C ASN A 55 -28.38 -11.07 -6.46
N TYR A 56 -27.89 -10.10 -7.22
CA TYR A 56 -28.35 -8.72 -7.07
C TYR A 56 -29.85 -8.63 -7.38
N ARG A 57 -30.50 -7.57 -6.90
CA ARG A 57 -31.84 -7.20 -7.36
C ARG A 57 -31.74 -6.61 -8.76
N HIS A 58 -32.08 -7.38 -9.80
CA HIS A 58 -32.05 -6.96 -11.22
C HIS A 58 -33.20 -6.01 -11.60
N ASP A 59 -34.10 -5.76 -10.66
CA ASP A 59 -35.10 -4.71 -10.71
C ASP A 59 -34.62 -3.37 -10.11
N LEU A 60 -33.46 -3.31 -9.46
CA LEU A 60 -32.87 -2.07 -8.93
C LEU A 60 -31.61 -1.67 -9.72
N LEU A 61 -31.73 -0.64 -10.54
CA LEU A 61 -30.62 -0.06 -11.30
C LEU A 61 -30.01 1.11 -10.54
N ARG A 62 -28.68 1.21 -10.49
CA ARG A 62 -27.93 2.25 -9.77
C ARG A 62 -27.01 2.97 -10.73
N HIS A 63 -27.41 4.16 -11.14
CA HIS A 63 -26.69 4.91 -12.16
C HIS A 63 -26.14 6.24 -11.62
N GLY A 64 -24.99 6.68 -12.13
CA GLY A 64 -24.49 8.05 -11.98
C GLY A 64 -24.65 8.80 -13.30
N ILE A 65 -25.25 9.98 -13.28
CA ILE A 65 -25.66 10.71 -14.48
C ILE A 65 -25.22 12.16 -14.35
N CYS A 66 -24.60 12.70 -15.40
CA CYS A 66 -24.32 14.12 -15.49
C CYS A 66 -25.54 14.88 -16.01
N ALA A 67 -26.08 15.82 -15.23
CA ALA A 67 -27.23 16.63 -15.60
C ALA A 67 -26.83 18.10 -15.86
N SER A 68 -27.46 18.68 -16.90
CA SER A 68 -27.39 20.10 -17.24
C SER A 68 -28.74 20.76 -16.95
N LYS A 69 -28.76 22.05 -16.58
CA LYS A 69 -30.00 22.81 -16.34
C LYS A 69 -30.76 23.21 -17.63
N LYS A 70 -30.22 23.02 -18.85
CA LYS A 70 -30.88 23.39 -20.13
C LYS A 70 -30.53 22.45 -21.32
N CYS A 71 -31.52 22.07 -22.15
CA CYS A 71 -31.35 21.08 -23.24
C CYS A 71 -31.91 21.52 -24.61
N GLY A 72 -31.25 21.08 -25.71
CA GLY A 72 -31.62 21.29 -27.12
C GLY A 72 -31.11 20.18 -28.08
N LYS A 73 -31.65 20.15 -29.31
CA LYS A 73 -31.87 19.01 -30.30
C LYS A 73 -30.80 18.66 -31.36
N TYR A 74 -30.85 17.40 -31.88
CA TYR A 74 -30.92 16.85 -33.31
C TYR A 74 -30.27 15.41 -33.41
N GLU A 75 -30.88 14.26 -33.83
CA GLU A 75 -31.35 13.59 -35.10
C GLU A 75 -30.32 12.76 -35.97
N GLY A 76 -30.48 11.41 -36.11
CA GLY A 76 -29.82 10.50 -37.11
C GLY A 76 -29.54 9.01 -36.70
N THR A 77 -29.74 7.98 -37.58
CA THR A 77 -29.96 6.53 -37.28
C THR A 77 -28.90 5.48 -37.75
N ILE A 78 -28.89 4.31 -37.09
CA ILE A 78 -28.02 3.12 -37.22
C ILE A 78 -28.82 1.92 -37.74
N PRO A 79 -28.61 1.44 -38.98
CA PRO A 79 -28.62 -0.02 -39.18
C PRO A 79 -27.80 -0.46 -40.41
N GLU A 80 -26.53 -0.84 -40.22
CA GLU A 80 -25.80 -1.70 -41.19
C GLU A 80 -24.63 -2.43 -40.52
N CYS A 81 -24.83 -2.76 -39.25
CA CYS A 81 -23.97 -3.65 -38.49
C CYS A 81 -24.77 -4.93 -38.25
N LEU A 82 -24.44 -6.03 -38.94
CA LEU A 82 -24.62 -7.43 -38.49
C LEU A 82 -24.69 -8.44 -39.65
N ASN A 83 -23.72 -8.48 -40.58
CA ASN A 83 -23.65 -9.67 -41.43
C ASN A 83 -22.30 -9.94 -42.10
N ARG A 84 -21.23 -10.26 -41.34
CA ARG A 84 -20.12 -11.00 -41.97
C ARG A 84 -19.07 -11.66 -41.08
N ILE A 85 -19.41 -12.22 -39.92
CA ILE A 85 -18.33 -12.83 -39.14
C ILE A 85 -18.81 -14.05 -38.32
N TYR A 86 -18.77 -15.22 -38.94
CA TYR A 86 -18.83 -16.52 -38.26
C TYR A 86 -18.40 -17.65 -39.20
N LYS A 87 -17.09 -17.96 -39.27
CA LYS A 87 -16.55 -19.30 -39.58
C LYS A 87 -15.04 -19.24 -39.69
N THR A 88 -14.36 -19.93 -38.77
CA THR A 88 -13.02 -20.58 -38.79
C THR A 88 -12.25 -20.30 -37.51
N LYS A 89 -12.60 -20.95 -36.39
CA LYS A 89 -12.30 -22.34 -36.02
C LYS A 89 -10.83 -22.50 -35.56
N TYR A 90 -10.67 -22.38 -34.25
CA TYR A 90 -9.48 -22.76 -33.47
C TYR A 90 -9.10 -24.22 -33.67
N GLY A 91 -7.79 -24.49 -33.62
CA GLY A 91 -7.23 -25.84 -33.50
C GLY A 91 -5.90 -25.84 -32.75
N HIS A 92 -5.92 -26.47 -31.57
CA HIS A 92 -4.85 -27.25 -30.91
C HIS A 92 -3.68 -26.55 -30.20
N LEU A 93 -3.50 -26.88 -28.91
CA LEU A 93 -2.35 -27.61 -28.31
C LEU A 93 -2.19 -27.30 -26.81
N GLY A 94 -2.05 -28.36 -26.00
CA GLY A 94 -1.75 -28.30 -24.56
C GLY A 94 -0.34 -28.81 -24.23
N LEU A 95 0.08 -28.72 -22.95
CA LEU A 95 0.93 -29.68 -22.22
C LEU A 95 1.31 -29.20 -20.80
N ASP A 96 1.83 -30.14 -20.01
CA ASP A 96 1.79 -30.32 -18.55
C ASP A 96 3.12 -30.00 -17.81
N VAL A 97 3.05 -29.73 -16.50
CA VAL A 97 4.11 -29.13 -15.65
C VAL A 97 4.26 -29.92 -14.33
N GLU A 98 5.31 -30.74 -14.16
CA GLU A 98 5.51 -31.40 -12.86
C GLU A 98 6.94 -31.54 -12.31
N ASN A 99 8.03 -31.22 -13.02
CA ASN A 99 9.40 -31.43 -12.50
C ASN A 99 10.24 -30.18 -12.19
N LEU A 100 9.64 -28.98 -12.15
CA LEU A 100 10.38 -27.71 -11.91
C LEU A 100 10.35 -27.20 -10.45
N LEU A 101 9.67 -27.91 -9.54
CA LEU A 101 9.28 -27.38 -8.23
C LEU A 101 10.25 -27.67 -7.07
N SER A 102 11.37 -28.35 -7.29
CA SER A 102 12.33 -28.66 -6.21
C SER A 102 13.46 -27.63 -6.03
N ALA A 103 13.61 -26.65 -6.92
CA ALA A 103 14.67 -25.62 -6.85
C ALA A 103 14.30 -24.35 -6.05
N PHE A 104 13.04 -24.20 -5.59
CA PHE A 104 12.50 -22.97 -4.99
C PHE A 104 12.21 -23.07 -3.49
N SER A 105 13.12 -23.64 -2.67
CA SER A 105 12.99 -23.58 -1.21
C SER A 105 13.17 -22.14 -0.71
N LEU A 106 12.04 -21.43 -0.55
CA LEU A 106 11.94 -20.10 0.01
C LEU A 106 12.47 -20.05 1.47
N SER A 107 12.33 -21.17 2.20
CA SER A 107 12.62 -21.26 3.63
C SER A 107 14.11 -21.10 3.97
N ASP A 108 15.01 -21.64 3.13
CA ASP A 108 16.46 -21.59 3.36
C ASP A 108 17.04 -20.24 2.95
N ASN A 109 16.50 -19.67 1.87
CA ASN A 109 16.89 -18.36 1.35
C ASN A 109 16.45 -17.22 2.29
N ILE A 110 15.23 -17.30 2.84
CA ILE A 110 14.74 -16.34 3.85
C ILE A 110 15.52 -16.47 5.17
N ARG A 111 15.88 -17.68 5.59
CA ARG A 111 16.67 -17.92 6.81
C ARG A 111 18.10 -17.35 6.70
N SER A 112 18.69 -17.37 5.51
CA SER A 112 20.00 -16.76 5.20
C SER A 112 19.99 -15.23 5.25
N ILE A 113 18.93 -14.59 4.74
CA ILE A 113 18.79 -13.11 4.72
C ILE A 113 18.56 -12.57 6.14
N ILE A 114 17.81 -13.30 6.96
CA ILE A 114 17.39 -12.86 8.30
C ILE A 114 18.47 -13.11 9.36
N ASN A 115 19.28 -14.18 9.24
CA ASN A 115 20.32 -14.54 10.21
C ASN A 115 21.69 -13.89 9.94
N GLN A 116 21.71 -12.61 9.54
CA GLN A 116 22.98 -11.86 9.51
C GLN A 116 23.36 -11.42 10.92
N ASN A 117 24.02 -12.32 11.66
CA ASN A 117 24.67 -11.99 12.94
C ASN A 117 25.66 -10.83 12.77
N THR A 118 25.31 -9.66 13.31
CA THR A 118 26.14 -8.43 13.32
C THR A 118 27.43 -8.55 14.14
N LYS A 119 27.68 -9.69 14.80
CA LYS A 119 28.84 -9.88 15.69
C LYS A 119 30.09 -10.49 15.05
N ASN A 120 30.00 -11.12 13.87
CA ASN A 120 31.15 -11.83 13.25
C ASN A 120 31.54 -11.32 11.85
N ARG A 121 31.12 -10.11 11.44
CA ARG A 121 31.56 -9.57 10.14
C ARG A 121 32.81 -8.70 10.29
N THR A 122 33.80 -9.07 9.47
CA THR A 122 35.12 -8.47 9.26
C THR A 122 35.10 -6.94 9.12
N ASN A 123 36.24 -6.30 9.44
CA ASN A 123 36.56 -4.86 9.55
C ASN A 123 36.08 -3.86 8.46
N ASN A 124 35.19 -4.22 7.52
CA ASN A 124 34.77 -3.39 6.38
C ASN A 124 33.24 -3.19 6.26
N TYR A 125 32.43 -3.42 7.30
CA TYR A 125 30.98 -3.16 7.25
C TYR A 125 30.68 -1.67 7.45
N LEU A 126 29.97 -1.04 6.50
CA LEU A 126 29.66 0.40 6.51
C LEU A 126 28.12 0.63 6.59
N PRO A 127 27.54 0.75 7.80
CA PRO A 127 26.12 0.96 8.06
C PRO A 127 25.44 2.05 7.24
N ALA A 128 26.00 3.25 7.22
CA ALA A 128 25.41 4.42 6.58
C ALA A 128 25.17 4.23 5.07
N LEU A 129 26.01 3.44 4.39
CA LEU A 129 25.86 3.16 2.97
C LEU A 129 24.59 2.35 2.65
N GLN A 130 24.07 1.56 3.59
CA GLN A 130 22.82 0.83 3.39
C GLN A 130 21.62 1.77 3.43
N GLY A 131 21.61 2.73 4.36
CA GLY A 131 20.61 3.79 4.39
C GLY A 131 20.65 4.67 3.14
N ILE A 132 21.85 5.07 2.68
CA ILE A 132 22.00 5.92 1.48
C ILE A 132 21.45 5.18 0.25
N ARG A 133 21.74 3.88 0.11
CA ARG A 133 21.18 3.05 -0.99
C ARG A 133 19.67 3.00 -0.95
N PHE A 134 19.08 2.75 0.22
CA PHE A 134 17.62 2.68 0.36
C PHE A 134 16.94 3.98 -0.06
N PHE A 135 17.33 5.13 0.51
CA PHE A 135 16.71 6.41 0.19
C PHE A 135 16.93 6.82 -1.28
N THR A 136 18.11 6.55 -1.84
CA THR A 136 18.37 6.80 -3.26
C THR A 136 17.47 5.92 -4.15
N SER A 137 17.31 4.63 -3.82
CA SER A 137 16.42 3.73 -4.55
C SER A 137 14.96 4.18 -4.49
N VAL A 138 14.46 4.59 -3.31
CA VAL A 138 13.09 5.08 -3.15
C VAL A 138 12.85 6.33 -4.01
N LEU A 139 13.79 7.28 -3.99
CA LEU A 139 13.67 8.52 -4.76
C LEU A 139 13.66 8.25 -6.28
N VAL A 140 14.55 7.37 -6.76
CA VAL A 140 14.59 6.97 -8.18
C VAL A 140 13.30 6.27 -8.60
N ILE A 141 12.78 5.35 -7.77
CA ILE A 141 11.52 4.65 -8.05
C ILE A 141 10.34 5.63 -8.07
N ALA A 142 10.29 6.59 -7.16
CA ALA A 142 9.24 7.62 -7.12
C ALA A 142 9.26 8.49 -8.38
N ILE A 143 10.43 8.93 -8.84
CA ILE A 143 10.57 9.70 -10.07
C ILE A 143 10.15 8.87 -11.29
N HIS A 144 10.58 7.60 -11.38
CA HIS A 144 10.14 6.71 -12.46
C HIS A 144 8.64 6.42 -12.41
N ALA A 145 7.99 6.40 -11.25
CA ALA A 145 6.54 6.28 -11.13
C ALA A 145 5.83 7.53 -11.69
N ILE A 146 6.32 8.73 -11.35
CA ILE A 146 5.82 10.01 -11.88
C ILE A 146 6.00 10.06 -13.41
N MET A 147 7.18 9.72 -13.92
CA MET A 147 7.43 9.70 -15.37
C MET A 147 6.60 8.61 -16.07
N SER A 148 6.46 7.44 -15.45
CA SER A 148 5.64 6.34 -15.95
C SER A 148 4.16 6.69 -16.04
N SER A 149 3.66 7.59 -15.19
CA SER A 149 2.28 8.07 -15.26
C SER A 149 1.98 8.86 -16.54
N ALA A 150 3.00 9.45 -17.18
CA ALA A 150 2.89 10.18 -18.44
C ALA A 150 3.00 9.28 -19.70
N LEU A 151 3.19 7.96 -19.56
CA LEU A 151 3.29 7.01 -20.69
C LEU A 151 1.95 6.62 -21.29
N VAL A 152 0.88 6.77 -20.52
CA VAL A 152 -0.48 6.40 -20.91
C VAL A 152 -1.20 7.69 -21.30
N ALA A 153 -2.30 7.58 -22.06
CA ALA A 153 -3.10 8.74 -22.39
C ALA A 153 -3.45 9.50 -21.09
N VAL A 154 -3.41 10.83 -21.09
CA VAL A 154 -3.75 11.63 -19.92
C VAL A 154 -5.05 12.38 -20.19
N SER A 155 -5.99 12.37 -19.25
CA SER A 155 -7.29 13.04 -19.39
C SER A 155 -7.22 14.57 -19.26
N ASN A 156 -6.18 15.10 -18.62
CA ASN A 156 -5.94 16.54 -18.42
C ASN A 156 -4.54 16.98 -18.90
N PRO A 157 -4.26 16.87 -20.22
CA PRO A 157 -2.93 17.15 -20.78
C PRO A 157 -2.42 18.56 -20.44
N GLN A 158 -3.30 19.56 -20.31
CA GLN A 158 -2.93 20.95 -19.94
C GLN A 158 -2.25 21.03 -18.58
N THR A 159 -2.57 20.11 -17.67
CA THR A 159 -1.98 20.05 -16.35
C THR A 159 -0.59 19.43 -16.38
N VAL A 160 -0.39 18.43 -17.24
CA VAL A 160 0.94 17.87 -17.55
C VAL A 160 1.82 18.96 -18.17
N GLU A 161 1.30 19.72 -19.13
CA GLU A 161 1.97 20.84 -19.79
C GLU A 161 2.42 21.93 -18.79
N LYS A 162 1.54 22.32 -17.85
CA LYS A 162 1.86 23.27 -16.78
C LYS A 162 2.87 22.70 -15.77
N SER A 163 2.80 21.42 -15.49
CA SER A 163 3.73 20.78 -14.55
C SER A 163 5.13 20.70 -15.14
N ILE A 164 5.28 20.28 -16.40
CA ILE A 164 6.55 20.19 -17.11
C ILE A 164 7.27 21.56 -17.19
N THR A 165 6.52 22.65 -17.18
CA THR A 165 7.07 24.02 -17.19
C THR A 165 7.23 24.62 -15.79
N SER A 166 6.78 23.93 -14.74
CA SER A 166 6.92 24.39 -13.35
C SER A 166 8.33 24.16 -12.81
N PHE A 167 8.85 25.13 -12.05
CA PHE A 167 10.16 25.03 -11.40
C PHE A 167 10.30 23.75 -10.56
N THR A 168 9.26 23.40 -9.81
CA THR A 168 9.25 22.24 -8.93
C THR A 168 9.40 20.93 -9.70
N SER A 169 8.62 20.71 -10.76
CA SER A 169 8.70 19.47 -11.54
C SER A 169 9.98 19.40 -12.37
N VAL A 170 10.45 20.52 -12.92
CA VAL A 170 11.73 20.56 -13.67
C VAL A 170 12.90 20.31 -12.73
N ALA A 171 12.87 20.86 -11.50
CA ALA A 171 13.84 20.53 -10.47
C ALA A 171 13.75 19.04 -10.15
N LEU A 172 12.56 18.48 -9.88
CA LEU A 172 12.34 17.05 -9.58
C LEU A 172 12.83 16.11 -10.68
N ILE A 173 12.62 16.43 -11.96
CA ILE A 173 13.15 15.63 -13.08
C ILE A 173 14.68 15.80 -13.17
N SER A 174 15.21 16.99 -12.89
CA SER A 174 16.65 17.23 -12.81
C SER A 174 17.32 16.49 -11.63
N HIS A 175 16.56 16.01 -10.63
CA HIS A 175 17.06 15.13 -9.56
C HIS A 175 17.46 13.72 -10.05
N LEU A 176 17.21 13.35 -11.31
CA LEU A 176 17.76 12.13 -11.92
C LEU A 176 19.30 12.07 -11.83
N ILE A 177 19.98 13.20 -11.62
CA ILE A 177 21.43 13.27 -11.37
C ILE A 177 21.80 12.52 -10.09
N LEU A 178 20.90 12.42 -9.10
CA LEU A 178 21.13 11.67 -7.85
C LEU A 178 21.30 10.16 -8.08
N PHE A 179 20.92 9.64 -9.26
CA PHE A 179 21.26 8.28 -9.67
C PHE A 179 22.78 8.01 -9.64
N GLN A 180 23.60 9.05 -9.87
CA GLN A 180 25.06 8.95 -9.79
C GLN A 180 25.58 8.46 -8.44
N THR A 181 24.77 8.56 -7.38
CA THR A 181 25.06 8.01 -6.06
C THR A 181 25.37 6.51 -6.12
N PHE A 182 24.71 5.74 -7.01
CA PHE A 182 25.00 4.31 -7.17
C PHE A 182 26.39 4.06 -7.76
N PHE A 183 26.80 4.84 -8.77
CA PHE A 183 28.14 4.79 -9.34
C PHE A 183 29.20 5.16 -8.29
N VAL A 184 29.01 6.26 -7.56
CA VAL A 184 29.96 6.66 -6.49
C VAL A 184 30.10 5.56 -5.44
N ILE A 185 29.00 5.00 -4.93
CA ILE A 185 29.03 3.92 -3.93
C ILE A 185 29.74 2.68 -4.49
N SER A 186 29.48 2.34 -5.75
CA SER A 186 30.08 1.21 -6.46
C SER A 186 31.61 1.31 -6.50
N PHE A 187 32.16 2.45 -6.94
CA PHE A 187 33.60 2.64 -7.05
C PHE A 187 34.29 2.94 -5.71
N PHE A 188 33.60 3.62 -4.79
CA PHE A 188 34.07 3.84 -3.43
C PHE A 188 34.30 2.51 -2.70
N LEU A 189 33.34 1.59 -2.75
CA LEU A 189 33.48 0.25 -2.17
C LEU A 189 34.50 -0.62 -2.91
N THR A 190 34.56 -0.51 -4.23
CA THR A 190 35.56 -1.22 -5.05
C THR A 190 36.97 -0.82 -4.63
N THR A 191 37.20 0.48 -4.42
CA THR A 191 38.49 1.03 -3.98
C THR A 191 38.85 0.58 -2.57
N ILE A 192 37.93 0.64 -1.62
CA ILE A 192 38.16 0.18 -0.24
C ILE A 192 38.53 -1.31 -0.22
N ASN A 193 37.77 -2.14 -0.95
CA ASN A 193 38.04 -3.57 -1.02
C ASN A 193 39.34 -3.88 -1.76
N PHE A 194 39.73 -3.07 -2.75
CA PHE A 194 41.00 -3.19 -3.45
C PHE A 194 42.17 -2.90 -2.51
N TYR A 195 42.20 -1.74 -1.85
CA TYR A 195 43.27 -1.39 -0.92
C TYR A 195 43.29 -2.27 0.33
N SER A 196 42.13 -2.73 0.80
CA SER A 196 42.06 -3.74 1.87
C SER A 196 42.69 -5.09 1.46
N HIS A 197 42.61 -5.46 0.18
CA HIS A 197 43.25 -6.66 -0.35
C HIS A 197 44.75 -6.42 -0.57
N LEU A 198 45.13 -5.28 -1.15
CA LEU A 198 46.53 -4.86 -1.31
C LEU A 198 47.29 -4.84 0.02
N ARG A 199 46.66 -4.39 1.12
CA ARG A 199 47.24 -4.43 2.47
C ARG A 199 47.48 -5.84 3.00
N ARG A 200 46.71 -6.84 2.55
CA ARG A 200 46.85 -8.24 3.01
C ARG A 200 47.78 -9.05 2.11
N ALA A 201 47.74 -8.81 0.81
CA ALA A 201 48.49 -9.55 -0.20
C ALA A 201 49.81 -8.87 -0.60
N HIS A 202 50.07 -7.64 -0.12
CA HIS A 202 51.16 -6.74 -0.50
C HIS A 202 51.20 -6.30 -1.98
N TYR A 203 50.68 -7.12 -2.88
CA TYR A 203 50.57 -6.87 -4.31
C TYR A 203 49.29 -7.51 -4.86
N VAL A 204 48.63 -6.86 -5.84
CA VAL A 204 47.43 -7.41 -6.50
C VAL A 204 47.77 -7.83 -7.92
N THR A 205 47.55 -9.10 -8.25
CA THR A 205 47.84 -9.65 -9.60
C THR A 205 46.71 -9.35 -10.58
N LEU A 206 46.98 -9.50 -11.89
CA LEU A 206 45.94 -9.40 -12.91
C LEU A 206 44.90 -10.51 -12.77
N GLU A 207 45.31 -11.70 -12.31
CA GLU A 207 44.38 -12.80 -12.03
C GLU A 207 43.39 -12.44 -10.92
N ASP A 208 43.83 -11.74 -9.86
CA ASP A 208 42.95 -11.26 -8.79
C ASP A 208 41.93 -10.23 -9.30
N VAL A 209 42.35 -9.37 -10.23
CA VAL A 209 41.47 -8.42 -10.92
C VAL A 209 40.42 -9.17 -11.75
N LEU A 210 40.85 -10.15 -12.55
CA LEU A 210 39.96 -10.99 -13.35
C LEU A 210 38.96 -11.75 -12.47
N ARG A 211 39.40 -12.35 -11.34
CA ARG A 211 38.49 -12.99 -10.38
C ARG A 211 37.46 -12.02 -9.80
N LYS A 212 37.83 -10.75 -9.54
CA LYS A 212 36.89 -9.73 -9.05
C LYS A 212 35.87 -9.33 -10.13
N ILE A 213 36.28 -9.25 -11.39
CA ILE A 213 35.38 -9.00 -12.53
C ILE A 213 34.39 -10.16 -12.70
N VAL A 214 34.88 -11.40 -12.73
CA VAL A 214 34.04 -12.60 -12.87
C VAL A 214 33.03 -12.73 -11.71
N LYS A 215 33.46 -12.50 -10.46
CA LYS A 215 32.55 -12.51 -9.30
C LYS A 215 31.46 -11.46 -9.41
N ARG A 216 31.76 -10.29 -9.97
CA ARG A 216 30.77 -9.22 -10.17
C ARG A 216 29.81 -9.56 -11.31
N TYR A 217 30.32 -10.13 -12.41
CA TYR A 217 29.51 -10.64 -13.52
C TYR A 217 28.47 -11.63 -13.02
N ILE A 218 28.89 -12.72 -12.36
CA ILE A 218 27.98 -13.75 -11.82
C ILE A 218 26.91 -13.12 -10.91
N ARG A 219 27.32 -12.19 -10.04
CA ARG A 219 26.41 -11.52 -9.11
C ARG A 219 25.32 -10.71 -9.81
N PHE A 220 25.67 -9.91 -10.83
CA PHE A 220 24.68 -9.09 -11.53
C PHE A 220 23.83 -9.92 -12.50
N THR A 221 24.45 -10.86 -13.22
CA THR A 221 23.79 -11.68 -14.24
C THR A 221 22.74 -12.62 -13.64
N SER A 222 22.96 -13.17 -12.44
CA SER A 222 22.04 -14.13 -11.80
C SER A 222 20.59 -13.63 -11.67
N ALA A 223 20.38 -12.41 -11.16
CA ALA A 223 19.04 -11.85 -11.02
C ALA A 223 18.47 -11.35 -12.37
N GLN A 224 19.35 -10.85 -13.24
CA GLN A 224 18.97 -10.29 -14.54
C GLN A 224 18.48 -11.37 -15.52
N VAL A 225 19.11 -12.54 -15.55
CA VAL A 225 18.66 -13.68 -16.39
C VAL A 225 17.25 -14.13 -16.01
N ILE A 226 16.97 -14.26 -14.71
CA ILE A 226 15.64 -14.63 -14.22
C ILE A 226 14.61 -13.59 -14.66
N LEU A 227 14.93 -12.31 -14.51
CA LEU A 227 14.00 -11.25 -14.89
C LEU A 227 13.75 -11.20 -16.40
N ILE A 228 14.79 -11.37 -17.23
CA ILE A 228 14.66 -11.43 -18.70
C ILE A 228 13.79 -12.63 -19.11
N ALA A 229 13.97 -13.79 -18.48
CA ALA A 229 13.15 -14.97 -18.74
C ALA A 229 11.68 -14.75 -18.36
N LEU A 230 11.43 -14.15 -17.19
CA LEU A 230 10.07 -13.80 -16.76
C LEU A 230 9.42 -12.75 -17.66
N GLN A 231 10.16 -11.70 -18.03
CA GLN A 231 9.68 -10.62 -18.91
C GLN A 231 9.36 -11.13 -20.32
N SER A 232 10.23 -11.97 -20.90
CA SER A 232 10.05 -12.49 -22.25
C SER A 232 8.92 -13.53 -22.37
N ARG A 233 8.64 -14.31 -21.31
CA ARG A 233 7.72 -15.46 -21.39
C ARG A 233 6.52 -15.39 -20.46
N TRP A 234 6.70 -14.99 -19.20
CA TRP A 234 5.64 -15.14 -18.20
C TRP A 234 4.77 -13.89 -18.08
N PHE A 235 5.38 -12.71 -18.02
CA PHE A 235 4.65 -11.47 -17.74
C PHE A 235 3.70 -11.07 -18.86
N VAL A 236 3.93 -11.49 -20.11
CA VAL A 236 2.99 -11.29 -21.23
C VAL A 236 1.65 -11.99 -20.99
N HIS A 237 1.64 -13.12 -20.27
CA HIS A 237 0.46 -13.95 -20.08
C HIS A 237 -0.30 -13.66 -18.78
N LEU A 238 0.20 -12.78 -17.92
CA LEU A 238 -0.41 -12.51 -16.60
C LEU A 238 -1.80 -11.86 -16.67
N SER A 239 -2.06 -11.04 -17.68
CA SER A 239 -3.34 -10.33 -17.85
C SER A 239 -3.60 -10.01 -19.31
N ARG A 240 -4.73 -9.34 -19.58
CA ARG A 240 -5.09 -8.79 -20.89
C ARG A 240 -5.72 -7.40 -20.70
N GLY A 241 -5.27 -6.43 -21.49
CA GLY A 241 -5.65 -5.01 -21.37
C GLY A 241 -5.35 -4.23 -22.64
N LEU A 242 -5.94 -3.04 -22.78
CA LEU A 242 -5.84 -2.20 -23.99
C LEU A 242 -4.38 -1.85 -24.33
N PHE A 243 -3.58 -1.50 -23.31
CA PHE A 243 -2.16 -1.20 -23.46
C PHE A 243 -1.26 -2.41 -23.18
N TRP A 244 -1.83 -3.58 -22.89
CA TRP A 244 -1.06 -4.75 -22.44
C TRP A 244 -0.09 -5.27 -23.49
N GLU A 245 -0.54 -5.40 -24.73
CA GLU A 245 0.33 -5.82 -25.85
C GLU A 245 1.34 -4.72 -26.23
N GLN A 246 0.96 -3.46 -26.07
CA GLN A 246 1.82 -2.32 -26.35
C GLN A 246 2.93 -2.16 -25.31
N VAL A 247 2.67 -2.43 -24.04
CA VAL A 247 3.60 -2.22 -22.92
C VAL A 247 4.32 -3.51 -22.55
N MET A 248 3.57 -4.58 -22.23
CA MET A 248 4.17 -5.86 -21.84
C MET A 248 4.59 -6.70 -23.04
N GLY A 249 3.81 -6.69 -24.12
CA GLY A 249 4.11 -7.45 -25.35
C GLY A 249 5.31 -6.90 -26.13
N SER A 250 5.47 -5.58 -26.20
CA SER A 250 6.63 -4.94 -26.84
C SER A 250 7.93 -5.22 -26.08
N GLU A 251 7.93 -5.05 -24.75
CA GLU A 251 9.06 -5.37 -23.88
C GLU A 251 9.44 -6.85 -23.97
N ALA A 252 8.46 -7.75 -24.07
CA ALA A 252 8.74 -9.18 -24.23
C ALA A 252 9.38 -9.53 -25.57
N ARG A 253 8.95 -8.89 -26.67
CA ARG A 253 9.59 -9.03 -27.99
C ARG A 253 11.03 -8.52 -27.97
N LEU A 254 11.24 -7.30 -27.45
CA LEU A 254 12.58 -6.72 -27.29
C LEU A 254 13.47 -7.61 -26.40
N CYS A 255 12.93 -8.19 -25.34
CA CYS A 255 13.66 -9.16 -24.52
C CYS A 255 13.92 -10.50 -25.20
N SER A 256 13.05 -10.95 -26.11
CA SER A 256 13.31 -12.19 -26.87
C SER A 256 14.40 -12.01 -27.94
N GLU A 257 14.55 -10.80 -28.49
CA GLU A 257 15.52 -10.49 -29.56
C GLU A 257 16.86 -10.00 -28.99
N MET A 258 16.82 -9.14 -27.96
CA MET A 258 17.98 -8.39 -27.47
C MET A 258 18.50 -8.85 -26.10
N TRP A 259 18.06 -10.01 -25.57
CA TRP A 259 18.52 -10.54 -24.28
C TRP A 259 20.06 -10.62 -24.16
N TRP A 260 20.74 -10.97 -25.25
CA TRP A 260 22.19 -11.14 -25.30
C TRP A 260 22.95 -9.84 -24.99
N THR A 261 22.39 -8.68 -25.35
CA THR A 261 23.00 -7.36 -25.06
C THR A 261 23.09 -7.05 -23.57
N ASN A 262 22.11 -7.53 -22.79
CA ASN A 262 22.08 -7.42 -21.33
C ASN A 262 23.09 -8.36 -20.66
N LEU A 263 23.33 -9.53 -21.24
CA LEU A 263 24.33 -10.48 -20.72
C LEU A 263 25.76 -10.04 -21.03
N LEU A 264 26.00 -9.44 -22.20
CA LEU A 264 27.30 -8.88 -22.55
C LEU A 264 27.57 -7.52 -21.88
N TYR A 265 26.59 -6.95 -21.16
CA TYR A 265 26.66 -5.60 -20.57
C TYR A 265 27.01 -4.52 -21.60
N ILE A 266 26.40 -4.60 -22.79
CA ILE A 266 26.60 -3.64 -23.89
C ILE A 266 25.29 -2.99 -24.36
N ASN A 267 24.17 -3.25 -23.68
CA ASN A 267 22.86 -2.73 -24.08
C ASN A 267 22.84 -1.19 -24.18
N ASN A 268 23.61 -0.47 -23.35
CA ASN A 268 23.72 0.99 -23.43
C ASN A 268 24.35 1.52 -24.73
N PHE A 269 24.97 0.68 -25.58
CA PHE A 269 25.44 1.03 -26.92
C PHE A 269 24.41 0.79 -28.03
N PHE A 270 23.37 -0.02 -27.77
CA PHE A 270 22.35 -0.42 -28.76
C PHE A 270 21.01 0.30 -28.54
N PHE A 271 21.05 1.51 -27.99
CA PHE A 271 19.87 2.28 -27.60
C PHE A 271 18.90 2.53 -28.77
N ASP A 272 19.42 2.67 -29.99
CA ASP A 272 18.67 2.94 -31.22
C ASP A 272 17.87 1.72 -31.75
N HIS A 273 18.17 0.50 -31.27
CA HIS A 273 17.49 -0.74 -31.67
C HIS A 273 16.44 -1.21 -30.66
N GLY A 274 16.20 -0.45 -29.59
CA GLY A 274 15.34 -0.84 -28.47
C GLY A 274 16.08 -1.69 -27.43
N LEU A 275 15.66 -1.56 -26.17
CA LEU A 275 16.32 -2.19 -25.02
C LEU A 275 15.41 -3.20 -24.35
N CYS A 276 15.93 -4.38 -24.08
CA CYS A 276 15.29 -5.29 -23.13
C CYS A 276 15.51 -4.77 -21.70
N LEU A 277 14.42 -4.54 -20.95
CA LEU A 277 14.45 -3.98 -19.59
C LEU A 277 15.17 -2.63 -19.55
N LEU A 278 14.55 -1.60 -20.13
CA LEU A 278 15.10 -0.24 -20.28
C LEU A 278 16.05 0.22 -19.15
N HIS A 279 15.63 0.13 -17.88
CA HIS A 279 16.41 0.57 -16.72
C HIS A 279 17.76 -0.16 -16.48
N THR A 280 18.09 -1.24 -17.20
CA THR A 280 19.35 -1.98 -17.05
C THR A 280 20.54 -1.33 -17.78
N TRP A 281 20.32 -0.27 -18.59
CA TRP A 281 21.42 0.49 -19.22
C TRP A 281 22.46 0.94 -18.20
N SER A 282 22.02 1.25 -16.98
CA SER A 282 22.88 1.70 -15.91
C SER A 282 23.74 0.58 -15.30
N LEU A 283 23.26 -0.68 -15.34
CA LEU A 283 24.02 -1.85 -14.91
C LEU A 283 25.17 -2.14 -15.88
N SER A 284 24.94 -1.95 -17.18
CA SER A 284 25.99 -2.06 -18.20
C SER A 284 27.05 -0.98 -18.05
N ALA A 285 26.62 0.28 -17.87
CA ALA A 285 27.55 1.37 -17.59
C ALA A 285 28.36 1.10 -16.30
N ASP A 286 27.73 0.61 -15.22
CA ASP A 286 28.41 0.29 -13.96
C ASP A 286 29.41 -0.86 -14.11
N PHE A 287 29.06 -1.92 -14.86
CA PHE A 287 29.95 -3.03 -15.14
C PHE A 287 31.17 -2.59 -15.96
N GLN A 288 30.95 -1.85 -17.05
CA GLN A 288 32.02 -1.28 -17.90
C GLN A 288 32.97 -0.40 -17.10
N LEU A 289 32.43 0.56 -16.34
CA LEU A 289 33.21 1.45 -15.49
C LEU A 289 33.93 0.69 -14.36
N THR A 290 33.40 -0.44 -13.90
CA THR A 290 34.08 -1.29 -12.92
C THR A 290 35.31 -1.97 -13.50
N VAL A 291 35.21 -2.50 -14.73
CA VAL A 291 36.36 -3.08 -15.42
C VAL A 291 37.45 -2.02 -15.57
N ILE A 292 37.09 -0.83 -16.06
CA ILE A 292 38.02 0.31 -16.19
C ILE A 292 38.63 0.69 -14.82
N GLY A 293 37.80 0.85 -13.79
CA GLY A 293 38.23 1.24 -12.45
C GLY A 293 39.18 0.24 -11.79
N LEU A 294 38.94 -1.06 -11.95
CA LEU A 294 39.83 -2.10 -11.42
C LEU A 294 41.18 -2.13 -12.15
N LEU A 295 41.20 -1.88 -13.46
CA LEU A 295 42.43 -1.77 -14.25
C LEU A 295 43.24 -0.52 -13.84
N ILE A 296 42.57 0.61 -13.61
CA ILE A 296 43.21 1.83 -13.09
C ILE A 296 43.81 1.57 -11.71
N LEU A 297 43.08 0.94 -10.79
CA LEU A 297 43.57 0.61 -9.46
C LEU A 297 44.77 -0.34 -9.52
N TRP A 298 44.73 -1.34 -10.39
CA TRP A 298 45.84 -2.26 -10.63
C TRP A 298 47.08 -1.56 -11.19
N TRP A 299 46.93 -0.67 -12.16
CA TRP A 299 48.05 0.07 -12.75
C TRP A 299 48.64 1.12 -11.78
N THR A 300 47.80 1.75 -10.95
CA THR A 300 48.21 2.80 -10.01
C THR A 300 48.64 2.28 -8.64
N GLN A 301 48.56 0.96 -8.38
CA GLN A 301 48.80 0.36 -7.05
C GLN A 301 50.18 0.70 -6.43
N LYS A 302 51.19 1.00 -7.26
CA LYS A 302 52.55 1.36 -6.81
C LYS A 302 52.76 2.86 -6.57
N ASN A 303 51.94 3.73 -7.14
CA ASN A 303 52.11 5.18 -7.03
C ASN A 303 50.75 5.88 -6.98
N SER A 304 50.33 6.25 -5.78
CA SER A 304 49.04 6.92 -5.55
C SER A 304 48.93 8.29 -6.23
N LYS A 305 50.04 9.00 -6.51
CA LYS A 305 49.99 10.25 -7.29
C LYS A 305 49.45 10.02 -8.70
N ARG A 306 49.71 8.85 -9.29
CA ARG A 306 49.13 8.47 -10.59
C ARG A 306 47.62 8.29 -10.51
N LEU A 307 47.08 7.80 -9.38
CA LEU A 307 45.63 7.70 -9.18
C LEU A 307 44.95 9.06 -9.18
N PHE A 308 45.54 10.06 -8.51
CA PHE A 308 45.02 11.44 -8.53
C PHE A 308 45.07 12.05 -9.93
N LEU A 309 46.19 11.88 -10.64
CA LEU A 309 46.37 12.41 -12.00
C LEU A 309 45.40 11.77 -13.00
N VAL A 310 45.24 10.44 -12.99
CA VAL A 310 44.29 9.75 -13.86
C VAL A 310 42.85 10.14 -13.53
N SER A 311 42.49 10.22 -12.24
CA SER A 311 41.12 10.62 -11.85
C SER A 311 40.80 12.05 -12.29
N GLY A 312 41.75 12.99 -12.18
CA GLY A 312 41.62 14.34 -12.72
C GLY A 312 41.49 14.35 -14.25
N GLY A 313 42.27 13.52 -14.95
CA GLY A 313 42.16 13.32 -16.40
C GLY A 313 40.79 12.79 -16.82
N LEU A 314 40.22 11.82 -16.10
CA LEU A 314 38.87 11.30 -16.38
C LEU A 314 37.78 12.36 -16.23
N LEU A 315 37.89 13.23 -15.21
CA LEU A 315 36.98 14.37 -15.05
C LEU A 315 37.09 15.34 -16.22
N LEU A 316 38.33 15.65 -16.65
CA LEU A 316 38.57 16.52 -17.80
C LEU A 316 38.00 15.90 -19.10
N VAL A 317 38.17 14.59 -19.30
CA VAL A 317 37.62 13.87 -20.46
C VAL A 317 36.10 13.94 -20.47
N GLN A 318 35.43 13.75 -19.33
CA GLN A 318 33.97 13.90 -19.27
C GLN A 318 33.52 15.33 -19.61
N VAL A 319 34.17 16.34 -19.02
CA VAL A 319 33.81 17.75 -19.24
C VAL A 319 34.02 18.11 -20.70
N THR A 320 35.19 17.81 -21.27
CA THR A 320 35.51 18.12 -22.66
C THR A 320 34.61 17.36 -23.65
N TRP A 321 34.40 16.06 -23.45
CA TRP A 321 33.49 15.26 -24.28
C TRP A 321 32.07 15.85 -24.28
N THR A 322 31.52 16.10 -23.09
CA THR A 322 30.14 16.62 -22.96
C THR A 322 30.03 18.03 -23.54
N PHE A 323 31.03 18.89 -23.32
CA PHE A 323 31.07 20.26 -23.83
C PHE A 323 31.10 20.29 -25.36
N PHE A 324 32.05 19.57 -25.98
CA PHE A 324 32.16 19.55 -27.44
C PHE A 324 31.00 18.82 -28.10
N TYR A 325 30.51 17.73 -27.51
CA TYR A 325 29.39 16.98 -28.06
C TYR A 325 28.10 17.82 -28.08
N LEU A 326 27.79 18.54 -26.99
CA LEU A 326 26.64 19.43 -26.93
C LEU A 326 26.81 20.66 -27.84
N GLY A 327 28.00 21.28 -27.82
CA GLY A 327 28.29 22.49 -28.59
C GLY A 327 28.33 22.26 -30.10
N TRP A 328 28.91 21.14 -30.56
CA TRP A 328 29.08 20.84 -31.99
C TRP A 328 27.77 20.42 -32.66
N ASN A 329 26.91 19.69 -31.93
CA ASN A 329 25.63 19.22 -32.46
C ASN A 329 24.48 20.24 -32.27
N ASN A 330 24.76 21.45 -31.78
CA ASN A 330 23.76 22.49 -31.47
C ASN A 330 22.63 21.99 -30.58
N PHE A 331 22.93 21.15 -29.59
CA PHE A 331 21.92 20.64 -28.67
C PHE A 331 21.59 21.67 -27.57
N GLU A 332 20.31 21.84 -27.28
CA GLU A 332 19.82 22.76 -26.25
C GLU A 332 20.12 22.26 -24.82
N PHE A 333 20.05 23.17 -23.85
CA PHE A 333 20.38 22.86 -22.46
C PHE A 333 19.38 21.90 -21.82
N GLY A 334 19.82 20.65 -21.59
CA GLY A 334 19.01 19.59 -21.02
C GLY A 334 17.97 19.09 -22.02
N THR A 335 17.58 17.82 -21.90
CA THR A 335 16.50 17.29 -22.73
C THR A 335 15.21 18.04 -22.38
N LEU A 336 14.74 18.88 -23.30
CA LEU A 336 13.44 19.52 -23.18
C LEU A 336 12.39 18.40 -23.22
N TYR A 337 11.80 18.11 -22.06
CA TYR A 337 10.71 17.17 -21.97
C TYR A 337 9.47 17.84 -22.57
N THR A 338 9.23 17.60 -23.85
CA THR A 338 7.92 17.90 -24.43
C THR A 338 6.92 16.84 -23.94
N PRO A 339 5.63 17.18 -23.77
CA PRO A 339 4.59 16.21 -23.47
C PRO A 339 4.62 15.01 -24.43
N GLU A 340 4.88 15.26 -25.72
CA GLU A 340 5.04 14.23 -26.76
C GLU A 340 6.28 13.36 -26.54
N SER A 341 7.37 13.95 -26.05
CA SER A 341 8.60 13.19 -25.75
C SER A 341 8.48 12.30 -24.51
N LEU A 342 7.63 12.67 -23.55
CA LEU A 342 7.34 11.87 -22.36
C LEU A 342 6.42 10.70 -22.69
N TYR A 343 5.50 10.88 -23.63
CA TYR A 343 4.66 9.80 -24.15
C TYR A 343 5.54 8.72 -24.81
N GLY A 344 5.43 7.48 -24.31
CA GLY A 344 6.25 6.35 -24.77
C GLY A 344 7.75 6.46 -24.49
N PHE A 345 8.18 7.32 -23.56
CA PHE A 345 9.60 7.58 -23.24
C PHE A 345 10.46 7.95 -24.46
N THR A 346 9.89 8.59 -25.49
CA THR A 346 10.63 8.87 -26.72
C THR A 346 11.81 9.82 -26.53
N PHE A 347 11.83 10.63 -25.46
CA PHE A 347 12.99 11.43 -25.06
C PHE A 347 14.25 10.58 -24.77
N LEU A 348 14.10 9.31 -24.37
CA LEU A 348 15.24 8.41 -24.12
C LEU A 348 15.98 8.02 -25.40
N PHE A 349 15.28 8.06 -26.55
CA PHE A 349 15.86 7.79 -27.87
C PHE A 349 16.42 9.05 -28.53
N ARG A 350 16.35 10.22 -27.88
CA ARG A 350 17.03 11.41 -28.36
C ARG A 350 18.52 11.33 -28.11
N LYS A 351 19.31 11.69 -29.14
CA LYS A 351 20.78 11.64 -29.09
C LYS A 351 21.35 12.51 -27.98
N GLU A 352 20.71 13.64 -27.69
CA GLU A 352 21.08 14.52 -26.57
C GLU A 352 21.06 13.80 -25.22
N TRP A 353 19.97 13.06 -24.95
CA TRP A 353 19.79 12.34 -23.69
C TRP A 353 20.78 11.17 -23.60
N GLN A 354 20.90 10.37 -24.67
CA GLN A 354 21.80 9.23 -24.69
C GLN A 354 23.25 9.67 -24.41
N ALA A 355 23.73 10.67 -25.14
CA ALA A 355 25.11 11.15 -25.02
C ALA A 355 25.42 11.74 -23.65
N THR A 356 24.45 12.40 -23.02
CA THR A 356 24.65 13.01 -21.71
C THR A 356 24.43 12.05 -20.55
N TRP A 357 23.59 11.00 -20.67
CA TRP A 357 23.18 10.16 -19.54
C TRP A 357 23.58 8.69 -19.62
N THR A 358 23.50 8.05 -20.78
CA THR A 358 23.55 6.58 -20.88
C THR A 358 24.94 6.06 -21.26
N THR A 359 25.79 6.92 -21.84
CA THR A 359 27.14 6.52 -22.25
C THR A 359 28.08 6.30 -21.05
N THR A 360 29.06 5.42 -21.22
CA THR A 360 30.12 5.19 -20.22
C THR A 360 30.93 6.45 -19.95
N VAL A 361 31.19 7.26 -21.00
CA VAL A 361 32.00 8.48 -20.94
C VAL A 361 31.32 9.58 -20.12
N SER A 362 30.01 9.75 -20.26
CA SER A 362 29.25 10.76 -19.50
C SER A 362 29.10 10.45 -18.00
N ASN A 363 29.48 9.24 -17.57
CA ASN A 363 29.37 8.77 -16.19
C ASN A 363 30.74 8.59 -15.50
N LEU A 364 31.84 9.07 -16.11
CA LEU A 364 33.21 8.96 -15.58
C LEU A 364 33.42 9.70 -14.23
N ALA A 365 32.62 10.71 -13.92
CA ALA A 365 32.70 11.48 -12.69
C ALA A 365 32.39 10.62 -11.46
N GLY A 366 31.42 9.69 -11.59
CA GLY A 366 31.12 8.72 -10.54
C GLY A 366 32.31 7.80 -10.27
N LEU A 367 32.99 7.36 -11.32
CA LEU A 367 34.24 6.59 -11.24
C LEU A 367 35.35 7.39 -10.58
N ALA A 368 35.69 8.56 -11.11
CA ALA A 368 36.79 9.39 -10.63
C ALA A 368 36.63 9.79 -9.16
N TRP A 369 35.47 10.34 -8.76
CA TRP A 369 35.25 10.74 -7.38
C TRP A 369 35.13 9.55 -6.42
N GLY A 370 34.53 8.43 -6.86
CA GLY A 370 34.48 7.20 -6.08
C GLY A 370 35.87 6.60 -5.82
N LEU A 371 36.77 6.62 -6.82
CA LEU A 371 38.18 6.21 -6.66
C LEU A 371 38.93 7.13 -5.68
N LEU A 372 38.80 8.45 -5.85
CA LEU A 372 39.50 9.45 -5.03
C LEU A 372 39.07 9.41 -3.56
N PHE A 373 37.77 9.53 -3.29
CA PHE A 373 37.27 9.52 -1.92
C PHE A 373 37.41 8.14 -1.26
N GLY A 374 37.29 7.06 -2.04
CA GLY A 374 37.57 5.70 -1.56
C GLY A 374 39.03 5.50 -1.15
N TYR A 375 39.97 6.05 -1.94
CA TYR A 375 41.40 6.06 -1.60
C TYR A 375 41.66 6.85 -0.32
N ILE A 376 41.16 8.09 -0.25
CA ILE A 376 41.33 8.97 0.92
C ILE A 376 40.77 8.30 2.19
N TYR A 377 39.57 7.73 2.11
CA TYR A 377 38.97 7.01 3.23
C TYR A 377 39.82 5.81 3.66
N SER A 378 40.29 5.00 2.70
CA SER A 378 41.08 3.80 3.00
C SER A 378 42.42 4.09 3.69
N HIS A 379 42.98 5.30 3.54
CA HIS A 379 44.24 5.74 4.16
C HIS A 379 44.03 6.60 5.42
N ARG A 380 42.81 7.08 5.68
CA ARG A 380 42.45 7.90 6.85
C ARG A 380 41.39 7.26 7.75
N GLN A 381 41.29 5.93 7.73
CA GLN A 381 40.29 5.19 8.52
C GLN A 381 40.41 5.42 10.04
N ASN A 382 41.61 5.74 10.54
CA ASN A 382 41.88 5.90 11.97
C ASN A 382 41.87 7.37 12.47
N ASN A 383 41.81 8.35 11.56
CA ASN A 383 41.85 9.79 11.92
C ASN A 383 40.52 10.46 11.55
N THR A 384 39.65 10.67 12.54
CA THR A 384 38.38 11.36 12.32
C THR A 384 38.60 12.86 12.07
N PHE A 385 37.82 13.43 11.14
CA PHE A 385 37.93 14.84 10.72
C PHE A 385 37.27 15.84 11.69
N ILE A 386 36.65 15.36 12.77
CA ILE A 386 35.84 16.20 13.65
C ILE A 386 36.73 16.92 14.64
N THR A 387 36.91 18.23 14.44
CA THR A 387 37.66 19.07 15.36
C THR A 387 36.79 20.13 16.03
N LYS A 388 35.75 20.63 15.36
CA LYS A 388 34.85 21.70 15.86
C LYS A 388 33.40 21.53 15.38
N LYS A 389 32.44 22.12 16.12
CA LYS A 389 31.01 22.15 15.72
C LYS A 389 30.77 22.89 14.40
N SER A 390 31.62 23.86 14.05
CA SER A 390 31.60 24.59 12.77
C SER A 390 31.81 23.67 11.57
N ASP A 391 32.52 22.55 11.73
CA ASP A 391 32.87 21.64 10.64
C ASP A 391 31.62 20.94 10.08
N HIS A 392 30.62 20.68 10.92
CA HIS A 392 29.33 20.17 10.49
C HIS A 392 28.56 21.17 9.63
N ILE A 393 28.58 22.45 10.01
CA ILE A 393 27.85 23.53 9.31
C ILE A 393 28.45 23.73 7.91
N TRP A 394 29.78 23.86 7.82
CA TRP A 394 30.47 24.00 6.54
C TRP A 394 30.32 22.77 5.66
N TRP A 395 30.35 21.57 6.23
CA TRP A 395 30.09 20.34 5.48
C TRP A 395 28.68 20.31 4.88
N TYR A 396 27.65 20.63 5.68
CA TYR A 396 26.28 20.75 5.16
C TYR A 396 26.16 21.82 4.09
N ALA A 397 26.76 23.00 4.29
CA ALA A 397 26.71 24.09 3.32
C ALA A 397 27.33 23.66 1.97
N ILE A 398 28.52 23.04 1.98
CA ILE A 398 29.19 22.60 0.76
C ILE A 398 28.40 21.48 0.07
N VAL A 399 27.89 20.50 0.83
CA VAL A 399 27.05 19.42 0.27
C VAL A 399 25.78 19.99 -0.34
N LEU A 400 25.08 20.91 0.34
CA LEU A 400 23.85 21.51 -0.15
C LEU A 400 24.09 22.37 -1.39
N ILE A 401 25.13 23.22 -1.41
CA ILE A 401 25.43 24.07 -2.57
C ILE A 401 25.84 23.25 -3.78
N SER A 402 26.67 22.22 -3.60
CA SER A 402 27.15 21.38 -4.71
C SER A 402 26.08 20.45 -5.28
N THR A 403 25.19 19.91 -4.43
CA THR A 403 24.12 18.97 -4.87
C THR A 403 22.81 19.67 -5.17
N PHE A 404 22.25 20.43 -4.23
CA PHE A 404 20.97 21.11 -4.44
C PHE A 404 21.14 22.40 -5.24
N GLY A 405 22.25 23.13 -5.08
CA GLY A 405 22.50 24.35 -5.86
C GLY A 405 22.57 24.08 -7.37
N THR A 406 23.18 22.96 -7.78
CA THR A 406 23.21 22.55 -9.21
C THR A 406 21.82 22.13 -9.71
N ILE A 407 21.05 21.39 -8.91
CA ILE A 407 19.69 20.96 -9.27
C ILE A 407 18.71 22.15 -9.34
N PHE A 408 18.73 23.05 -8.36
CA PHE A 408 17.86 24.23 -8.32
C PHE A 408 18.23 25.25 -9.40
N PHE A 409 19.52 25.45 -9.69
CA PHE A 409 19.93 26.30 -10.80
C PHE A 409 19.47 25.73 -12.14
N SER A 410 19.61 24.41 -12.35
CA SER A 410 19.09 23.71 -13.54
C SER A 410 17.57 23.89 -13.69
N GLY A 411 16.82 23.79 -12.58
CA GLY A 411 15.37 24.05 -12.55
C GLY A 411 14.99 25.51 -12.83
N TYR A 412 15.69 26.46 -12.21
CA TYR A 412 15.47 27.90 -12.40
C TYR A 412 15.74 28.31 -13.84
N TYR A 413 16.86 27.85 -14.39
CA TYR A 413 17.31 28.20 -15.72
C TYR A 413 16.34 27.72 -16.80
N LYS A 414 15.91 26.46 -16.72
CA LYS A 414 14.96 25.84 -17.65
C LYS A 414 13.54 26.44 -17.60
N THR A 415 13.20 27.15 -16.52
CA THR A 415 11.87 27.76 -16.33
C THR A 415 11.85 29.28 -16.52
N SER A 416 13.02 29.90 -16.69
CA SER A 416 13.14 31.33 -16.97
C SER A 416 12.95 31.66 -18.46
N ASP A 417 12.43 32.86 -18.77
CA ASP A 417 12.29 33.38 -20.15
C ASP A 417 13.65 33.51 -20.89
N TYR A 418 14.77 33.34 -20.18
CA TYR A 418 16.15 33.36 -20.69
C TYR A 418 16.60 32.04 -21.33
N TYR A 419 15.69 31.09 -21.57
CA TYR A 419 16.00 29.79 -22.21
C TYR A 419 16.73 29.94 -23.57
N SER A 420 16.62 31.09 -24.23
CA SER A 420 17.35 31.44 -25.47
C SER A 420 18.82 31.83 -25.25
N SER A 421 19.52 31.14 -24.35
CA SER A 421 20.94 31.42 -24.10
C SER A 421 21.86 30.97 -25.23
N SER A 422 23.06 31.55 -25.27
CA SER A 422 24.15 31.09 -26.14
C SER A 422 24.39 29.59 -25.96
N ARG A 423 24.42 28.84 -27.07
CA ARG A 423 24.73 27.39 -27.11
C ARG A 423 25.97 26.99 -26.29
N TRP A 424 26.94 27.89 -26.19
CA TRP A 424 28.19 27.67 -25.45
C TRP A 424 28.00 27.75 -23.93
N PHE A 425 27.04 28.54 -23.45
CA PHE A 425 26.68 28.56 -22.04
C PHE A 425 25.99 27.25 -21.63
N ALA A 426 25.05 26.77 -22.44
CA ALA A 426 24.38 25.47 -22.26
C ALA A 426 25.39 24.30 -22.19
N ALA A 427 26.34 24.27 -23.13
CA ALA A 427 27.41 23.27 -23.15
C ALA A 427 28.36 23.39 -21.94
N SER A 428 28.68 24.63 -21.50
CA SER A 428 29.51 24.88 -20.32
C SER A 428 28.86 24.37 -19.04
N TYR A 429 27.60 24.69 -18.81
CA TYR A 429 26.90 24.26 -17.61
C TYR A 429 26.64 22.74 -17.62
N GLY A 430 26.13 22.19 -18.74
CA GLY A 430 25.83 20.76 -18.86
C GLY A 430 27.05 19.84 -18.69
N SER A 431 28.25 20.33 -19.04
CA SER A 431 29.50 19.58 -18.82
C SER A 431 29.99 19.61 -17.36
N ILE A 432 29.65 20.66 -16.59
CA ILE A 432 30.12 20.86 -15.20
C ILE A 432 29.11 20.34 -14.16
N GLU A 433 27.80 20.44 -14.43
CA GLU A 433 26.71 20.13 -13.49
C GLU A 433 26.88 18.75 -12.83
N LYS A 434 27.11 17.71 -13.63
CA LYS A 434 27.30 16.33 -13.13
C LYS A 434 28.56 16.20 -12.29
N VAL A 435 29.67 16.82 -12.70
CA VAL A 435 30.95 16.74 -11.97
C VAL A 435 30.81 17.36 -10.58
N VAL A 436 30.15 18.52 -10.48
CA VAL A 436 29.94 19.25 -9.22
C VAL A 436 28.93 18.52 -8.32
N CYS A 437 27.81 18.05 -8.86
CA CYS A 437 26.82 17.30 -8.08
C CYS A 437 27.42 15.98 -7.53
N VAL A 438 28.19 15.26 -8.35
CA VAL A 438 28.84 14.01 -7.94
C VAL A 438 29.94 14.24 -6.91
N PHE A 439 30.66 15.36 -6.99
CA PHE A 439 31.56 15.78 -5.93
C PHE A 439 30.83 15.96 -4.60
N GLY A 440 29.69 16.66 -4.61
CA GLY A 440 28.84 16.85 -3.44
C GLY A 440 28.33 15.56 -2.81
N ILE A 441 27.86 14.61 -3.65
CA ILE A 441 27.45 13.27 -3.22
C ILE A 441 28.63 12.50 -2.60
N SER A 442 29.81 12.59 -3.21
CA SER A 442 31.01 11.90 -2.73
C SER A 442 31.50 12.47 -1.40
N LEU A 443 31.43 13.80 -1.23
CA LEU A 443 31.71 14.47 0.04
C LEU A 443 30.67 14.15 1.12
N PHE A 444 29.41 13.96 0.74
CA PHE A 444 28.36 13.51 1.65
C PHE A 444 28.62 12.07 2.16
N ILE A 445 28.91 11.14 1.25
CA ILE A 445 29.27 9.76 1.61
C ILE A 445 30.53 9.73 2.49
N PHE A 446 31.57 10.45 2.09
CA PHE A 446 32.81 10.50 2.86
C PHE A 446 32.60 11.12 4.25
N GLY A 447 31.88 12.23 4.35
CA GLY A 447 31.63 12.92 5.61
C GLY A 447 30.80 12.09 6.57
N THR A 448 29.74 11.42 6.09
CA THR A 448 28.91 10.53 6.93
C THR A 448 29.73 9.38 7.52
N LEU A 449 30.65 8.79 6.74
CA LEU A 449 31.55 7.74 7.21
C LEU A 449 32.66 8.23 8.15
N GLN A 450 33.07 9.49 8.05
CA GLN A 450 34.01 10.15 8.97
C GLN A 450 33.34 10.73 10.23
N GLY A 451 32.02 10.53 10.37
CA GLY A 451 31.22 10.92 11.52
C GLY A 451 30.62 12.31 11.50
N LEU A 452 30.69 13.01 10.37
CA LEU A 452 29.90 14.21 10.10
C LEU A 452 28.43 13.81 9.84
N GLY A 453 27.48 14.72 10.12
CA GLY A 453 26.07 14.54 9.78
C GLY A 453 25.10 14.26 10.94
N GLY A 454 25.58 14.11 12.18
CA GLY A 454 24.74 14.11 13.39
C GLY A 454 23.46 13.27 13.28
N PHE A 455 22.30 13.93 13.19
CA PHE A 455 20.99 13.28 13.03
C PHE A 455 20.87 12.47 11.73
N VAL A 456 21.31 13.01 10.59
CA VAL A 456 21.22 12.35 9.28
C VAL A 456 21.99 11.04 9.30
N ARG A 457 23.18 11.03 9.90
CA ARG A 457 23.97 9.79 10.08
C ARG A 457 23.22 8.74 10.91
N ASN A 458 22.60 9.14 12.03
CA ASN A 458 21.84 8.20 12.88
C ASN A 458 20.66 7.57 12.14
N VAL A 459 19.99 8.32 11.26
CA VAL A 459 18.91 7.80 10.41
C VAL A 459 19.45 6.81 9.39
N LEU A 460 20.59 7.13 8.73
CA LEU A 460 21.21 6.26 7.74
C LEU A 460 21.79 4.96 8.33
N GLU A 461 22.27 5.01 9.58
CA GLU A 461 22.83 3.87 10.31
C GLU A 461 21.76 3.08 11.10
N TRP A 462 20.48 3.44 10.96
CA TRP A 462 19.40 2.81 11.68
C TRP A 462 19.27 1.32 11.33
N ALA A 463 19.05 0.46 12.33
CA ALA A 463 19.13 -1.00 12.15
C ALA A 463 18.21 -1.58 11.05
N PRO A 464 16.96 -1.12 10.84
CA PRO A 464 16.12 -1.52 9.71
C PRO A 464 16.69 -1.15 8.34
N MET A 465 17.47 -0.07 8.24
CA MET A 465 18.11 0.35 6.98
C MET A 465 19.09 -0.71 6.46
N HIS A 466 19.58 -1.61 7.31
CA HIS A 466 20.38 -2.75 6.86
C HIS A 466 19.60 -3.73 6.01
N THR A 467 18.40 -4.10 6.46
CA THR A 467 17.52 -5.02 5.74
C THR A 467 16.98 -4.34 4.49
N LEU A 468 16.48 -3.11 4.62
CA LEU A 468 15.92 -2.34 3.52
C LEU A 468 16.97 -2.01 2.44
N GLY A 469 18.19 -1.63 2.87
CA GLY A 469 19.31 -1.39 1.96
C GLY A 469 19.79 -2.66 1.24
N THR A 470 19.68 -3.84 1.87
CA THR A 470 20.01 -5.12 1.21
C THR A 470 18.97 -5.51 0.15
N LEU A 471 17.70 -5.19 0.37
CA LEU A 471 16.61 -5.45 -0.58
C LEU A 471 16.53 -4.41 -1.71
N SER A 472 17.14 -3.23 -1.54
CA SER A 472 17.08 -2.10 -2.47
C SER A 472 17.48 -2.45 -3.92
N PHE A 473 18.48 -3.32 -4.11
CA PHE A 473 18.90 -3.77 -5.45
C PHE A 473 17.83 -4.66 -6.12
N GLY A 474 17.20 -5.55 -5.35
CA GLY A 474 16.11 -6.39 -5.85
C GLY A 474 14.89 -5.55 -6.22
N ALA A 475 14.53 -4.58 -5.36
CA ALA A 475 13.46 -3.62 -5.63
C ALA A 475 13.75 -2.77 -6.89
N TYR A 476 14.98 -2.28 -7.04
CA TYR A 476 15.43 -1.57 -8.24
C TYR A 476 15.36 -2.44 -9.50
N LEU A 477 15.64 -3.73 -9.42
CA LEU A 477 15.59 -4.58 -10.61
C LEU A 477 14.14 -4.83 -11.08
N VAL A 478 13.16 -4.89 -10.16
CA VAL A 478 11.77 -5.24 -10.50
C VAL A 478 10.84 -4.02 -10.66
N HIS A 479 11.20 -2.83 -10.18
CA HIS A 479 10.26 -1.69 -10.14
C HIS A 479 9.66 -1.34 -11.51
N PHE A 480 10.46 -1.34 -12.57
CA PHE A 480 10.00 -0.99 -13.92
C PHE A 480 9.00 -2.02 -14.46
N VAL A 481 9.13 -3.29 -14.07
CA VAL A 481 8.16 -4.34 -14.40
C VAL A 481 6.83 -4.05 -13.72
N PHE A 482 6.83 -3.69 -12.43
CA PHE A 482 5.61 -3.35 -11.71
C PHE A 482 4.94 -2.07 -12.25
N LEU A 483 5.74 -1.05 -12.59
CA LEU A 483 5.25 0.18 -13.23
C LEU A 483 4.65 -0.10 -14.62
N ASN A 484 5.29 -0.97 -15.41
CA ASN A 484 4.77 -1.40 -16.70
C ASN A 484 3.51 -2.25 -16.58
N ILE A 485 3.42 -3.14 -15.58
CA ILE A 485 2.19 -3.90 -15.30
C ILE A 485 1.06 -2.94 -14.91
N ASP A 486 1.29 -1.99 -14.01
CA ASP A 486 0.30 -0.98 -13.62
C ASP A 486 -0.20 -0.20 -14.86
N ASN A 487 0.73 0.33 -15.66
CA ASN A 487 0.39 1.03 -16.90
C ASN A 487 -0.29 0.15 -17.95
N ALA A 488 0.03 -1.14 -18.02
CA ALA A 488 -0.58 -2.09 -18.93
C ALA A 488 -2.00 -2.51 -18.48
N LEU A 489 -2.27 -2.45 -17.17
CA LEU A 489 -3.59 -2.67 -16.59
C LEU A 489 -4.51 -1.45 -16.73
N LYS A 490 -3.96 -0.26 -16.98
CA LYS A 490 -4.76 0.94 -17.27
C LYS A 490 -5.62 0.71 -18.50
N ARG A 491 -6.88 1.10 -18.39
CA ARG A 491 -7.88 0.93 -19.47
C ARG A 491 -8.42 2.29 -19.95
N ASN A 492 -8.01 3.40 -19.34
CA ASN A 492 -8.50 4.77 -19.62
C ASN A 492 -7.32 5.77 -19.61
N PRO A 493 -7.58 7.05 -19.92
CA PRO A 493 -6.57 8.09 -19.79
C PRO A 493 -6.39 8.54 -18.33
N SER A 494 -5.22 8.29 -17.75
CA SER A 494 -4.84 8.70 -16.40
C SER A 494 -5.00 10.21 -16.16
N TYR A 495 -5.45 10.64 -14.98
CA TYR A 495 -5.51 12.05 -14.59
C TYR A 495 -4.20 12.47 -13.89
N PHE A 496 -3.61 13.59 -14.30
CA PHE A 496 -2.33 14.09 -13.79
C PHE A 496 -2.55 15.33 -12.90
N SER A 497 -2.30 15.25 -11.59
CA SER A 497 -2.43 16.39 -10.67
C SER A 497 -1.05 16.92 -10.22
N PRO A 498 -0.78 18.24 -10.29
CA PRO A 498 0.32 18.94 -9.65
C PRO A 498 -0.22 20.09 -8.78
N TYR A 499 0.17 20.17 -7.52
CA TYR A 499 -0.30 21.23 -6.62
C TYR A 499 0.40 22.57 -6.87
N LEU A 500 -0.42 23.64 -6.83
CA LEU A 500 -0.12 25.08 -6.70
C LEU A 500 0.66 25.76 -7.85
N ILE A 501 -0.01 26.64 -8.60
CA ILE A 501 0.27 28.10 -8.74
C ILE A 501 -0.65 28.73 -9.81
N LYS A 502 -1.14 29.92 -9.48
CA LYS A 502 -2.03 30.82 -10.23
C LYS A 502 -1.42 31.20 -11.60
N ALA A 503 -2.23 31.13 -12.66
CA ALA A 503 -1.80 31.45 -14.02
C ALA A 503 -1.46 32.96 -14.18
N SER A 504 -0.25 33.24 -14.64
CA SER A 504 0.08 34.46 -15.40
C SER A 504 0.09 34.09 -16.88
N SER A 505 -0.58 34.89 -17.69
CA SER A 505 -0.81 34.67 -19.11
C SER A 505 0.43 35.02 -19.95
N ASN A 506 1.02 34.07 -20.68
CA ASN A 506 1.50 34.38 -22.03
C ASN A 506 1.73 33.17 -22.96
N LYS A 507 1.65 33.46 -24.27
CA LYS A 507 1.37 32.61 -25.43
C LYS A 507 2.52 31.70 -25.90
N ARG A 508 2.30 30.38 -25.99
CA ARG A 508 2.97 29.44 -26.91
C ARG A 508 2.03 28.25 -27.22
N ASN A 509 1.19 28.36 -28.25
CA ASN A 509 0.24 27.32 -28.68
C ASN A 509 0.80 26.49 -29.86
N TYR A 510 0.39 25.22 -29.96
CA TYR A 510 0.49 24.35 -31.14
C TYR A 510 -0.50 24.76 -32.23
N ARG A 511 -0.27 24.30 -33.48
CA ARG A 511 -1.24 24.41 -34.59
C ARG A 511 -2.47 23.51 -34.34
N TYR A 512 -3.64 24.02 -34.74
CA TYR A 512 -4.98 23.47 -34.45
C TYR A 512 -5.51 22.47 -35.49
N ASP A 513 -4.64 21.81 -36.25
CA ASP A 513 -4.99 20.98 -37.41
C ASP A 513 -5.30 19.51 -37.08
N LEU A 514 -5.32 19.10 -35.80
CA LEU A 514 -5.68 17.74 -35.38
C LEU A 514 -6.86 17.72 -34.39
N LEU A 515 -8.05 17.38 -34.88
CA LEU A 515 -9.24 17.10 -34.07
C LEU A 515 -9.36 15.59 -33.82
N ARG A 516 -9.38 15.16 -32.55
CA ARG A 516 -9.78 13.80 -32.15
C ARG A 516 -10.96 13.86 -31.20
N HIS A 517 -12.15 13.64 -31.74
CA HIS A 517 -13.38 13.47 -30.96
C HIS A 517 -13.57 12.01 -30.56
N GLY A 518 -13.86 11.78 -29.29
CA GLY A 518 -14.72 10.67 -28.85
C GLY A 518 -16.12 11.24 -28.62
N ILE A 519 -17.10 10.83 -29.44
CA ILE A 519 -18.49 11.23 -29.22
C ILE A 519 -19.05 10.30 -28.14
N CYS A 520 -19.20 10.82 -26.92
CA CYS A 520 -20.21 10.31 -25.99
C CYS A 520 -21.55 10.90 -26.44
N ALA A 521 -22.52 10.05 -26.78
CA ALA A 521 -23.91 10.48 -26.81
C ALA A 521 -24.39 10.63 -25.36
N SER A 522 -24.30 11.85 -24.82
CA SER A 522 -25.03 12.23 -23.60
C SER A 522 -26.52 12.25 -23.92
N TRP A 523 -27.35 11.55 -23.14
CA TRP A 523 -28.80 11.78 -23.17
C TRP A 523 -29.06 13.11 -22.48
N LYS A 524 -29.12 14.21 -23.24
CA LYS A 524 -29.64 15.48 -22.72
C LYS A 524 -31.14 15.34 -22.51
N CYS A 525 -31.59 15.70 -21.31
CA CYS A 525 -32.99 15.80 -20.89
C CYS A 525 -33.78 16.77 -21.78
N GLU A 526 -34.35 16.35 -22.90
CA GLU A 526 -35.23 17.22 -23.68
C GLU A 526 -36.58 17.45 -23.00
N HIS A 527 -36.79 18.69 -22.55
CA HIS A 527 -38.07 19.35 -22.25
C HIS A 527 -39.08 18.60 -21.36
N PHE A 528 -38.98 18.84 -20.06
CA PHE A 528 -40.14 19.00 -19.16
C PHE A 528 -39.89 20.22 -18.27
N ASN A 529 -40.94 20.96 -17.94
CA ASN A 529 -40.89 22.18 -17.12
C ASN A 529 -40.81 21.85 -15.61
N GLU A 530 -40.05 20.81 -15.27
CA GLU A 530 -40.19 20.01 -14.05
C GLU A 530 -38.80 19.72 -13.43
N THR A 531 -38.78 19.34 -12.15
CA THR A 531 -37.55 19.11 -11.34
C THR A 531 -36.64 18.02 -11.93
N ILE A 532 -35.33 18.00 -11.63
CA ILE A 532 -34.36 16.98 -12.12
C ILE A 532 -34.88 15.54 -11.90
N SER A 533 -35.60 15.31 -10.80
CA SER A 533 -36.24 14.02 -10.47
C SER A 533 -37.31 13.62 -11.48
N GLU A 534 -38.17 14.55 -11.89
CA GLU A 534 -39.23 14.32 -12.87
C GLU A 534 -38.65 14.06 -14.27
N CYS A 535 -37.64 14.82 -14.71
CA CYS A 535 -36.98 14.56 -16.00
C CYS A 535 -36.36 13.16 -16.06
N LEU A 536 -35.61 12.77 -15.03
CA LEU A 536 -35.01 11.44 -14.94
C LEU A 536 -36.08 10.34 -14.95
N SER A 537 -37.20 10.54 -14.24
CA SER A 537 -38.31 9.59 -14.20
C SER A 537 -38.90 9.36 -15.59
N GLN A 538 -39.09 10.44 -16.36
CA GLN A 538 -39.62 10.37 -17.73
C GLN A 538 -38.65 9.68 -18.71
N ILE A 539 -37.34 9.97 -18.61
CA ILE A 539 -36.30 9.31 -19.43
C ILE A 539 -36.32 7.80 -19.20
N TYR A 540 -36.32 7.38 -17.93
CA TYR A 540 -36.28 5.97 -17.59
C TYR A 540 -37.59 5.25 -17.97
N LYS A 541 -38.73 5.92 -17.82
CA LYS A 541 -40.04 5.42 -18.24
C LYS A 541 -40.12 5.25 -19.75
N SER A 542 -39.51 6.15 -20.53
CA SER A 542 -39.42 6.04 -22.00
C SER A 542 -38.46 4.92 -22.43
N LYS A 543 -37.25 4.89 -21.86
CA LYS A 543 -36.19 3.92 -22.18
C LYS A 543 -36.62 2.48 -21.92
N TYR A 544 -37.18 2.21 -20.74
CA TYR A 544 -37.58 0.86 -20.34
C TYR A 544 -39.06 0.55 -20.66
N GLY A 545 -39.87 1.57 -20.92
CA GLY A 545 -41.26 1.42 -21.37
C GLY A 545 -41.41 0.68 -22.70
N ARG A 546 -40.39 0.75 -23.57
CA ARG A 546 -40.27 -0.04 -24.82
C ARG A 546 -40.05 -1.53 -24.56
N LEU A 547 -39.50 -1.89 -23.40
CA LEU A 547 -39.31 -3.27 -22.95
C LEU A 547 -40.51 -3.78 -22.11
N GLY A 548 -41.62 -3.02 -22.04
CA GLY A 548 -42.79 -3.38 -21.24
C GLY A 548 -42.59 -3.22 -19.72
N LEU A 549 -41.62 -2.41 -19.30
CA LEU A 549 -41.29 -2.14 -17.91
C LEU A 549 -41.65 -0.69 -17.55
N GLY A 550 -42.28 -0.46 -16.40
CA GLY A 550 -42.36 0.84 -15.74
C GLY A 550 -41.13 1.11 -14.87
N THR A 551 -40.94 2.36 -14.46
CA THR A 551 -39.81 2.78 -13.63
C THR A 551 -40.23 3.73 -12.51
N ARG A 552 -39.62 3.59 -11.33
CA ARG A 552 -39.77 4.49 -10.19
C ARG A 552 -38.39 4.90 -9.68
N ILE A 553 -38.16 6.19 -9.43
CA ILE A 553 -36.93 6.65 -8.77
C ILE A 553 -37.09 6.43 -7.27
N ASN A 554 -36.19 5.65 -6.68
CA ASN A 554 -36.18 5.36 -5.24
C ASN A 554 -35.29 6.33 -4.46
N GLN A 555 -34.13 6.71 -5.03
CA GLN A 555 -33.18 7.63 -4.40
C GLN A 555 -32.48 8.49 -5.46
N LEU A 556 -32.27 9.77 -5.15
CA LEU A 556 -31.56 10.74 -5.97
C LEU A 556 -30.61 11.54 -5.07
N HIS A 557 -29.32 11.53 -5.38
CA HIS A 557 -28.31 12.32 -4.68
C HIS A 557 -27.47 13.06 -5.71
N CYS A 558 -27.40 14.39 -5.60
CA CYS A 558 -26.71 15.23 -6.58
C CYS A 558 -25.63 16.07 -5.92
N GLU A 559 -24.48 16.18 -6.57
CA GLU A 559 -23.33 16.96 -6.13
C GLU A 559 -23.00 18.05 -7.16
N THR A 560 -22.50 19.19 -6.66
CA THR A 560 -22.13 20.38 -7.45
C THR A 560 -20.67 20.78 -7.16
N THR A 561 -20.17 21.84 -7.79
CA THR A 561 -18.78 22.32 -7.63
C THR A 561 -18.46 22.86 -6.22
N GLU A 562 -19.47 23.23 -5.42
CA GLU A 562 -19.31 23.66 -4.03
C GLU A 562 -19.50 22.48 -3.06
N SER A 563 -18.59 22.29 -2.09
CA SER A 563 -18.81 21.27 -1.05
C SER A 563 -19.92 21.71 -0.12
N GLY A 564 -20.91 20.84 0.10
CA GLY A 564 -21.96 21.05 1.09
C GLY A 564 -21.48 21.15 2.55
N TYR A 565 -20.20 20.90 2.82
CA TYR A 565 -19.61 20.93 4.15
C TYR A 565 -18.65 22.11 4.35
N VAL A 566 -19.10 23.13 5.07
CA VAL A 566 -18.30 24.31 5.44
C VAL A 566 -17.48 24.04 6.71
N ILE A 567 -16.28 24.60 6.80
CA ILE A 567 -15.45 24.54 8.01
C ILE A 567 -16.18 25.25 9.16
N THR A 568 -16.36 24.54 10.26
CA THR A 568 -17.06 25.02 11.46
C THR A 568 -16.08 25.37 12.58
N THR A 569 -16.55 26.11 13.59
CA THR A 569 -15.76 26.42 14.79
C THR A 569 -15.25 25.16 15.51
N LYS A 570 -16.03 24.07 15.49
CA LYS A 570 -15.62 22.77 16.07
C LYS A 570 -14.38 22.20 15.37
N ASP A 571 -14.31 22.33 14.04
CA ASP A 571 -13.19 21.86 13.22
C ASP A 571 -11.90 22.60 13.59
N CYS A 572 -11.97 23.92 13.73
CA CYS A 572 -10.85 24.77 14.14
C CYS A 572 -10.36 24.43 15.56
N ILE A 573 -11.28 24.20 16.52
CA ILE A 573 -10.94 23.81 17.89
C ILE A 573 -10.21 22.48 17.91
N ILE A 574 -10.74 21.45 17.25
CA ILE A 574 -10.14 20.11 17.24
C ILE A 574 -8.76 20.12 16.57
N TRP A 575 -8.61 20.84 15.45
CA TRP A 575 -7.30 20.99 14.80
C TRP A 575 -6.28 21.71 15.68
N THR A 576 -6.71 22.76 16.38
CA THR A 576 -5.84 23.49 17.31
C THR A 576 -5.42 22.59 18.48
N VAL A 577 -6.33 21.79 19.04
CA VAL A 577 -6.03 20.85 20.12
C VAL A 577 -5.08 19.74 19.65
N LEU A 578 -5.31 19.15 18.48
CA LEU A 578 -4.42 18.12 17.94
C LEU A 578 -3.05 18.70 17.56
N GLY A 579 -3.02 19.87 16.93
CA GLY A 579 -1.80 20.59 16.57
C GLY A 579 -0.97 20.97 17.80
N THR A 580 -1.61 21.51 18.83
CA THR A 580 -0.93 21.83 20.11
C THR A 580 -0.43 20.57 20.82
N TYR A 581 -1.17 19.46 20.77
CA TYR A 581 -0.71 18.17 21.30
C TYR A 581 0.53 17.65 20.57
N VAL A 582 0.55 17.70 19.23
CA VAL A 582 1.72 17.31 18.42
C VAL A 582 2.92 18.20 18.74
N VAL A 583 2.72 19.52 18.79
CA VAL A 583 3.77 20.47 19.18
C VAL A 583 4.28 20.19 20.58
N PHE A 584 3.39 19.93 21.55
CA PHE A 584 3.76 19.56 22.91
C PHE A 584 4.61 18.29 22.96
N VAL A 585 4.21 17.23 22.26
CA VAL A 585 4.97 15.96 22.16
C VAL A 585 6.36 16.19 21.56
N VAL A 586 6.46 17.00 20.51
CA VAL A 586 7.74 17.38 19.89
C VAL A 586 8.61 18.18 20.87
N LEU A 587 8.05 19.20 21.53
CA LEU A 587 8.77 20.03 22.50
C LEU A 587 9.27 19.21 23.69
N VAL A 588 8.47 18.31 24.24
CA VAL A 588 8.87 17.39 25.32
C VAL A 588 9.98 16.45 24.86
N SER A 589 9.88 15.92 23.64
CA SER A 589 10.90 15.05 23.05
C SER A 589 12.23 15.79 22.85
N VAL A 590 12.18 17.03 22.36
CA VAL A 590 13.36 17.90 22.19
C VAL A 590 13.96 18.27 23.55
N TRP A 591 13.12 18.64 24.54
CA TRP A 591 13.56 18.94 25.89
C TRP A 591 14.29 17.74 26.52
N LEU A 592 13.73 16.53 26.42
CA LEU A 592 14.36 15.30 26.89
C LEU A 592 15.63 14.94 26.12
N ALA A 593 15.69 15.20 24.81
CA ALA A 593 16.91 14.99 24.02
C ALA A 593 18.04 15.95 24.44
N ILE A 594 17.72 17.20 24.79
CA ILE A 594 18.67 18.22 25.24
C ILE A 594 19.12 17.96 26.68
N TYR A 595 18.18 17.72 27.61
CA TYR A 595 18.46 17.49 29.03
C TYR A 595 18.99 16.08 29.32
N GLY A 596 18.48 15.06 28.62
CA GLY A 596 18.86 13.66 28.79
C GLY A 596 20.34 13.40 28.47
N LYS A 597 20.92 14.11 27.48
CA LYS A 597 22.36 14.03 27.17
C LYS A 597 23.28 14.60 28.26
N LYS A 598 22.79 15.49 29.14
CA LYS A 598 23.53 15.97 30.31
C LYS A 598 23.45 15.01 31.51
N SER A 599 22.46 14.12 31.53
CA SER A 599 22.17 13.23 32.67
C SER A 599 22.96 11.90 32.63
N VAL A 600 23.33 11.39 31.45
CA VAL A 600 24.05 10.10 31.32
C VAL A 600 25.48 10.13 31.92
N LYS A 601 26.00 11.31 32.31
CA LYS A 601 27.28 11.42 33.03
C LYS A 601 27.15 11.32 34.56
N ASN A 602 25.94 11.35 35.14
CA ASN A 602 25.70 11.21 36.57
C ASN A 602 24.61 10.15 36.80
N GLU A 603 24.99 8.96 37.22
CA GLU A 603 24.10 7.79 37.34
C GLU A 603 22.98 7.92 38.39
N ASP A 604 22.90 8.98 39.20
CA ASP A 604 21.99 9.03 40.35
C ASP A 604 21.13 10.30 40.49
N ARG A 605 20.27 10.61 39.50
CA ARG A 605 19.11 11.47 39.77
C ARG A 605 17.81 10.87 39.24
N LYS A 606 16.96 10.41 40.16
CA LYS A 606 15.55 10.09 39.90
C LYS A 606 14.87 11.34 39.33
N PHE A 607 14.30 11.25 38.12
CA PHE A 607 13.43 12.30 37.58
C PHE A 607 12.35 12.66 38.60
N SER A 608 11.99 13.95 38.70
CA SER A 608 10.83 14.38 39.47
C SER A 608 9.55 13.69 38.96
N SER A 609 8.49 13.64 39.76
CA SER A 609 7.20 13.04 39.35
C SER A 609 6.69 13.62 38.01
N VAL A 610 6.90 14.91 37.78
CA VAL A 610 6.61 15.62 36.52
C VAL A 610 7.53 15.18 35.38
N GLY A 611 8.84 15.03 35.63
CA GLY A 611 9.78 14.53 34.61
C GLY A 611 9.46 13.10 34.16
N ASN A 612 9.07 12.22 35.08
CA ASN A 612 8.62 10.86 34.76
C ASN A 612 7.32 10.87 33.93
N PHE A 613 6.37 11.75 34.27
CA PHE A 613 5.14 11.92 33.48
C PHE A 613 5.44 12.43 32.05
N LEU A 614 6.30 13.44 31.91
CA LEU A 614 6.70 13.98 30.61
C LEU A 614 7.47 12.96 29.76
N SER A 615 8.27 12.08 30.37
CA SER A 615 8.98 11.01 29.65
C SER A 615 8.06 10.06 28.88
N ALA A 616 6.80 9.90 29.33
CA ALA A 616 5.80 9.10 28.63
C ALA A 616 5.39 9.70 27.27
N PHE A 617 5.61 10.99 27.03
CA PHE A 617 5.32 11.68 25.76
C PHE A 617 6.56 11.84 24.86
N SER A 618 7.70 11.29 25.27
CA SER A 618 8.93 11.29 24.48
C SER A 618 8.80 10.39 23.25
N LEU A 619 8.87 10.98 22.05
CA LEU A 619 8.90 10.21 20.79
C LEU A 619 10.12 9.29 20.76
N VAL A 620 11.28 9.77 21.19
CA VAL A 620 12.52 8.99 21.16
C VAL A 620 12.43 7.79 22.10
N ASP A 621 11.97 7.97 23.33
CA ASP A 621 11.88 6.87 24.29
C ASP A 621 10.77 5.89 23.94
N ASN A 622 9.63 6.37 23.41
CA ASN A 622 8.55 5.51 22.94
C ASN A 622 8.97 4.69 21.70
N VAL A 623 9.62 5.31 20.72
CA VAL A 623 10.16 4.62 19.54
C VAL A 623 11.25 3.61 19.95
N ASN A 624 12.15 4.00 20.84
CA ASN A 624 13.15 3.09 21.38
C ASN A 624 12.51 1.96 22.20
N SER A 625 11.45 2.20 22.96
CA SER A 625 10.70 1.18 23.70
C SER A 625 9.98 0.20 22.77
N ILE A 626 9.47 0.69 21.63
CA ILE A 626 8.87 -0.15 20.60
C ILE A 626 9.93 -1.05 19.95
N ILE A 627 11.10 -0.49 19.60
CA ILE A 627 12.18 -1.15 18.85
C ILE A 627 13.12 -2.00 19.73
N ASN A 628 13.29 -1.67 21.02
CA ASN A 628 14.34 -2.25 21.85
C ASN A 628 14.15 -3.76 22.09
N LYS A 629 15.17 -4.52 21.68
CA LYS A 629 15.33 -5.97 21.87
C LYS A 629 15.76 -6.37 23.29
N ASN A 630 16.05 -5.41 24.17
CA ASN A 630 16.72 -5.66 25.46
C ASN A 630 15.79 -5.93 26.66
N VAL A 631 14.50 -6.21 26.43
CA VAL A 631 13.63 -6.71 27.52
C VAL A 631 14.10 -8.07 28.04
N ARG A 632 14.92 -8.81 27.28
CA ARG A 632 15.61 -10.02 27.77
C ARG A 632 16.67 -9.77 28.85
N LYS A 633 17.10 -8.52 29.11
CA LYS A 633 18.26 -8.21 29.98
C LYS A 633 17.96 -7.39 31.24
N GLN A 634 16.75 -6.89 31.44
CA GLN A 634 16.37 -6.31 32.74
C GLN A 634 15.70 -7.40 33.58
N GLY A 635 16.37 -7.78 34.68
CA GLY A 635 16.06 -8.93 35.53
C GLY A 635 14.73 -8.90 36.26
N THR A 636 13.61 -8.89 35.54
CA THR A 636 12.29 -9.29 36.05
C THR A 636 11.85 -10.57 35.32
N PRO A 637 12.06 -11.76 35.91
CA PRO A 637 11.84 -13.04 35.23
C PRO A 637 10.39 -13.42 34.87
N ASN A 638 9.37 -12.60 35.15
CA ASN A 638 8.01 -13.14 35.30
C ASN A 638 6.92 -12.72 34.29
N ASN A 639 7.13 -11.90 33.26
CA ASN A 639 5.99 -11.44 32.43
C ASN A 639 6.23 -11.24 30.92
N TYR A 640 7.37 -11.64 30.36
CA TYR A 640 7.60 -11.49 28.91
C TYR A 640 7.11 -12.72 28.14
N LEU A 641 5.95 -12.59 27.47
CA LEU A 641 5.34 -13.65 26.65
C LEU A 641 5.54 -13.34 25.15
N PRO A 642 6.70 -13.68 24.56
CA PRO A 642 7.07 -13.28 23.18
C PRO A 642 6.07 -13.76 22.13
N THR A 643 5.56 -14.97 22.28
CA THR A 643 4.59 -15.60 21.38
C THR A 643 3.31 -14.78 21.22
N ILE A 644 2.87 -14.09 22.28
CA ILE A 644 1.65 -13.28 22.25
C ILE A 644 1.78 -12.09 21.28
N ALA A 645 2.98 -11.53 21.14
CA ALA A 645 3.21 -10.43 20.19
C ALA A 645 2.99 -10.90 18.74
N GLY A 646 3.52 -12.07 18.36
CA GLY A 646 3.26 -12.68 17.06
C GLY A 646 1.80 -13.03 16.84
N ILE A 647 1.13 -13.62 17.84
CA ILE A 647 -0.30 -13.97 17.73
C ILE A 647 -1.14 -12.72 17.50
N ARG A 648 -0.88 -11.62 18.22
CA ARG A 648 -1.58 -10.34 18.01
C ARG A 648 -1.38 -9.79 16.60
N PHE A 649 -0.16 -9.84 16.08
CA PHE A 649 0.12 -9.37 14.73
C PHE A 649 -0.68 -10.17 13.69
N PHE A 650 -0.54 -11.50 13.67
CA PHE A 650 -1.24 -12.34 12.68
C PHE A 650 -2.76 -12.28 12.84
N ALA A 651 -3.28 -12.21 14.07
CA ALA A 651 -4.71 -12.03 14.28
C ALA A 651 -5.21 -10.68 13.73
N SER A 652 -4.46 -9.60 13.95
CA SER A 652 -4.82 -8.27 13.42
C SER A 652 -4.73 -8.24 11.90
N PHE A 653 -3.66 -8.79 11.34
CA PHE A 653 -3.44 -8.89 9.91
C PHE A 653 -4.57 -9.66 9.21
N SER A 654 -4.97 -10.82 9.74
CA SER A 654 -6.06 -11.61 9.17
C SER A 654 -7.41 -10.86 9.19
N VAL A 655 -7.70 -10.10 10.25
CA VAL A 655 -8.93 -9.30 10.35
C VAL A 655 -8.91 -8.15 9.35
N ILE A 656 -7.80 -7.43 9.24
CA ILE A 656 -7.63 -6.33 8.29
C ILE A 656 -7.80 -6.85 6.85
N LEU A 657 -7.20 -8.01 6.54
CA LEU A 657 -7.32 -8.67 5.24
C LEU A 657 -8.80 -8.99 4.90
N VAL A 658 -9.56 -9.60 5.81
CA VAL A 658 -10.98 -9.92 5.58
C VAL A 658 -11.82 -8.65 5.41
N HIS A 659 -11.55 -7.60 6.20
CA HIS A 659 -12.24 -6.32 6.05
C HIS A 659 -11.89 -5.61 4.74
N GLY A 660 -10.65 -5.70 4.26
CA GLY A 660 -10.26 -5.18 2.94
C GLY A 660 -10.98 -5.89 1.79
N LEU A 661 -11.09 -7.22 1.87
CA LEU A 661 -11.87 -8.02 0.91
C LEU A 661 -13.36 -7.65 0.94
N ALA A 662 -13.94 -7.42 2.12
CA ALA A 662 -15.32 -6.98 2.27
C ALA A 662 -15.52 -5.55 1.73
N ALA A 663 -14.61 -4.64 2.06
CA ALA A 663 -14.64 -3.24 1.61
C ALA A 663 -14.59 -3.13 0.09
N ALA A 664 -13.86 -4.00 -0.61
CA ALA A 664 -13.86 -4.02 -2.08
C ALA A 664 -15.25 -4.24 -2.71
N LEU A 665 -16.21 -4.81 -1.95
CA LEU A 665 -17.59 -5.09 -2.36
C LEU A 665 -18.62 -4.07 -1.81
N GLN A 666 -18.16 -3.05 -1.07
CA GLN A 666 -19.02 -2.01 -0.47
C GLN A 666 -19.66 -1.09 -1.52
N ILE A 667 -19.03 -0.91 -2.68
CA ILE A 667 -19.47 0.04 -3.73
C ILE A 667 -19.89 -0.65 -5.03
N ALA A 668 -20.29 0.13 -6.03
CA ALA A 668 -20.79 -0.38 -7.32
C ALA A 668 -19.73 -1.23 -8.04
N THR A 669 -20.13 -2.34 -8.68
CA THR A 669 -19.20 -3.22 -9.40
C THR A 669 -19.50 -3.30 -10.90
N ALA A 670 -18.46 -3.27 -11.72
CA ALA A 670 -18.56 -3.31 -13.19
C ALA A 670 -18.93 -4.70 -13.73
N ASN A 671 -18.69 -5.75 -12.94
CA ASN A 671 -18.95 -7.15 -13.30
C ASN A 671 -19.74 -7.85 -12.18
N ALA A 672 -20.97 -7.38 -11.96
CA ALA A 672 -21.87 -7.88 -10.91
C ALA A 672 -22.00 -9.42 -10.88
N GLN A 673 -22.04 -10.08 -12.04
CA GLN A 673 -22.09 -11.56 -12.13
C GLN A 673 -20.88 -12.26 -11.50
N ALA A 674 -19.70 -11.64 -11.51
CA ALA A 674 -18.53 -12.20 -10.86
C ALA A 674 -18.66 -12.17 -9.34
N VAL A 675 -19.32 -11.13 -8.79
CA VAL A 675 -19.62 -11.01 -7.36
C VAL A 675 -20.69 -12.03 -6.95
N GLU A 676 -21.74 -12.18 -7.75
CA GLU A 676 -22.77 -13.20 -7.54
C GLU A 676 -22.14 -14.60 -7.46
N LYS A 677 -21.27 -14.95 -8.41
CA LYS A 677 -20.52 -16.22 -8.38
C LYS A 677 -19.57 -16.32 -7.18
N LEU A 678 -18.87 -15.24 -6.86
CA LEU A 678 -17.92 -15.20 -5.75
C LEU A 678 -18.61 -15.47 -4.41
N THR A 679 -19.71 -14.77 -4.10
CA THR A 679 -20.46 -14.91 -2.83
C THR A 679 -21.06 -16.30 -2.62
N THR A 680 -21.22 -17.08 -3.69
CA THR A 680 -21.64 -18.49 -3.64
C THR A 680 -20.50 -19.51 -3.64
N SER A 681 -19.26 -19.06 -3.80
CA SER A 681 -18.10 -19.97 -3.84
C SER A 681 -17.71 -20.47 -2.46
N PHE A 682 -17.27 -21.74 -2.38
CA PHE A 682 -16.80 -22.36 -1.13
C PHE A 682 -15.73 -21.50 -0.44
N ILE A 683 -14.76 -21.01 -1.20
CA ILE A 683 -13.64 -20.22 -0.69
C ILE A 683 -14.14 -18.89 -0.10
N ALA A 684 -15.00 -18.15 -0.79
CA ALA A 684 -15.47 -16.86 -0.28
C ALA A 684 -16.38 -17.02 0.94
N VAL A 685 -17.26 -18.02 0.96
CA VAL A 685 -18.11 -18.31 2.12
C VAL A 685 -17.26 -18.70 3.33
N SER A 686 -16.23 -19.54 3.12
CA SER A 686 -15.27 -19.87 4.17
C SER A 686 -14.55 -18.61 4.66
N ILE A 687 -13.99 -17.78 3.78
CA ILE A 687 -13.28 -16.53 4.13
C ILE A 687 -14.20 -15.56 4.91
N GLY A 688 -15.48 -15.44 4.55
CA GLY A 688 -16.43 -14.63 5.32
C GLY A 688 -16.53 -15.05 6.79
N ASN A 689 -16.44 -16.36 7.07
CA ASN A 689 -16.42 -16.91 8.42
C ASN A 689 -15.04 -16.83 9.11
N PHE A 690 -13.96 -16.42 8.43
CA PHE A 690 -12.68 -16.11 9.09
C PHE A 690 -12.80 -14.88 10.01
N SER A 691 -13.86 -14.10 9.92
CA SER A 691 -14.17 -13.04 10.90
C SER A 691 -14.31 -13.58 12.34
N ILE A 692 -14.51 -14.90 12.55
CA ILE A 692 -14.44 -15.55 13.88
C ILE A 692 -13.07 -15.37 14.53
N PHE A 693 -11.99 -15.14 13.77
CA PHE A 693 -10.65 -14.90 14.33
C PHE A 693 -10.57 -13.67 15.23
N VAL A 694 -11.53 -12.74 15.18
CA VAL A 694 -11.67 -11.64 16.18
C VAL A 694 -11.74 -12.20 17.62
N GLN A 695 -12.26 -13.42 17.80
CA GLN A 695 -12.29 -14.11 19.09
C GLN A 695 -10.91 -14.30 19.72
N THR A 696 -9.85 -14.36 18.90
CA THR A 696 -8.47 -14.41 19.39
C THR A 696 -8.16 -13.24 20.33
N PHE A 697 -8.68 -12.05 20.03
CA PHE A 697 -8.45 -10.89 20.89
C PHE A 697 -9.21 -10.99 22.20
N PHE A 698 -10.46 -11.46 22.21
CA PHE A 698 -11.20 -11.72 23.45
C PHE A 698 -10.46 -12.75 24.32
N VAL A 699 -10.06 -13.89 23.73
CA VAL A 699 -9.29 -14.90 24.46
C VAL A 699 -8.01 -14.32 25.04
N LEU A 700 -7.21 -13.60 24.25
CA LEU A 700 -5.98 -12.96 24.72
C LEU A 700 -6.23 -11.94 25.84
N SER A 701 -7.29 -11.14 25.72
CA SER A 701 -7.72 -10.17 26.73
C SER A 701 -7.96 -10.83 28.08
N PHE A 702 -8.78 -11.88 28.11
CA PHE A 702 -9.19 -12.53 29.37
C PHE A 702 -8.17 -13.54 29.89
N PHE A 703 -7.40 -14.17 29.01
CA PHE A 703 -6.24 -14.99 29.36
C PHE A 703 -5.19 -14.18 30.11
N LEU A 704 -4.78 -13.03 29.57
CA LEU A 704 -3.83 -12.14 30.22
C LEU A 704 -4.39 -11.49 31.48
N MET A 705 -5.68 -11.15 31.48
CA MET A 705 -6.35 -10.64 32.68
C MET A 705 -6.27 -11.65 33.84
N THR A 706 -6.54 -12.93 33.55
CA THR A 706 -6.49 -14.02 34.54
C THR A 706 -5.07 -14.25 35.05
N ILE A 707 -4.08 -14.29 34.17
CA ILE A 707 -2.66 -14.46 34.57
C ILE A 707 -2.22 -13.33 35.49
N ASN A 708 -2.49 -12.08 35.10
CA ASN A 708 -2.14 -10.92 35.92
C ASN A 708 -2.87 -10.94 37.27
N PHE A 709 -4.15 -11.33 37.27
CA PHE A 709 -4.94 -11.44 38.49
C PHE A 709 -4.36 -12.46 39.47
N TYR A 710 -4.07 -13.69 39.03
CA TYR A 710 -3.50 -14.72 39.89
C TYR A 710 -2.05 -14.42 40.28
N SER A 711 -1.28 -13.75 39.42
CA SER A 711 0.06 -13.25 39.79
C SER A 711 -0.02 -12.19 40.90
N ASP A 712 -0.98 -11.26 40.82
CA ASP A 712 -1.18 -10.23 41.85
C ASP A 712 -1.76 -10.85 43.13
N LEU A 713 -2.65 -11.83 43.01
CA LEU A 713 -3.23 -12.58 44.14
C LEU A 713 -2.14 -13.35 44.90
N LYS A 714 -1.18 -13.98 44.22
CA LYS A 714 -0.02 -14.64 44.87
C LYS A 714 0.83 -13.66 45.68
N ARG A 715 0.85 -12.37 45.32
CA ARG A 715 1.63 -11.33 46.01
C ARG A 715 0.88 -10.71 47.20
N VAL A 716 -0.41 -10.42 47.03
CA VAL A 716 -1.21 -9.66 48.01
C VAL A 716 -2.09 -10.58 48.88
N GLN A 717 -2.17 -11.88 48.56
CA GLN A 717 -2.99 -12.94 49.18
C GLN A 717 -4.50 -12.74 49.07
N HIS A 718 -5.00 -11.51 49.11
CA HIS A 718 -6.40 -11.16 48.94
C HIS A 718 -6.56 -9.85 48.15
N VAL A 719 -7.46 -9.83 47.17
CA VAL A 719 -7.72 -8.64 46.36
C VAL A 719 -9.02 -7.95 46.78
N THR A 720 -8.95 -6.63 46.99
CA THR A 720 -10.08 -5.80 47.41
C THR A 720 -10.86 -5.24 46.21
N PHE A 721 -12.08 -4.76 46.44
CA PHE A 721 -12.86 -4.05 45.41
C PHE A 721 -12.10 -2.85 44.81
N ARG A 722 -11.29 -2.16 45.63
CA ARG A 722 -10.42 -1.06 45.15
C ARG A 722 -9.42 -1.52 44.09
N TYR A 723 -8.92 -2.75 44.17
CA TYR A 723 -8.05 -3.33 43.14
C TYR A 723 -8.82 -3.52 41.82
N VAL A 724 -10.05 -4.03 41.88
CA VAL A 724 -10.93 -4.20 40.72
C VAL A 724 -11.19 -2.86 40.05
N LEU A 725 -11.60 -1.85 40.82
CA LEU A 725 -11.86 -0.50 40.32
C LEU A 725 -10.63 0.12 39.64
N ARG A 726 -9.43 -0.04 40.24
CA ARG A 726 -8.17 0.43 39.63
C ARG A 726 -7.87 -0.26 38.28
N LYS A 727 -8.16 -1.57 38.14
CA LYS A 727 -7.97 -2.28 36.86
C LYS A 727 -8.97 -1.83 35.80
N ILE A 728 -10.22 -1.56 36.20
CA ILE A 728 -11.26 -0.99 35.31
C ILE A 728 -10.83 0.38 34.79
N ILE A 729 -10.47 1.30 35.69
CA ILE A 729 -10.03 2.66 35.32
C ILE A 729 -8.82 2.62 34.38
N LYS A 730 -7.82 1.78 34.68
CA LYS A 730 -6.64 1.61 33.81
C LYS A 730 -7.01 1.12 32.41
N ARG A 731 -7.97 0.20 32.29
CA ARG A 731 -8.41 -0.31 30.98
C ARG A 731 -9.22 0.75 30.23
N TYR A 732 -10.11 1.46 30.91
CA TYR A 732 -10.88 2.57 30.35
C TYR A 732 -9.95 3.61 29.71
N ILE A 733 -9.01 4.16 30.49
CA ILE A 733 -8.05 5.16 29.99
C ILE A 733 -7.28 4.63 28.77
N ARG A 734 -6.84 3.38 28.81
CA ARG A 734 -6.08 2.77 27.71
C ARG A 734 -6.91 2.70 26.42
N PHE A 735 -8.15 2.21 26.47
CA PHE A 735 -8.98 2.08 25.27
C PHE A 735 -9.48 3.43 24.77
N THR A 736 -9.86 4.32 25.68
CA THR A 736 -10.43 5.63 25.36
C THR A 736 -9.41 6.55 24.68
N SER A 737 -8.12 6.44 25.01
CA SER A 737 -7.05 7.31 24.48
C SER A 737 -7.00 7.39 22.95
N GLY A 738 -6.99 6.25 22.25
CA GLY A 738 -6.99 6.21 20.78
C GLY A 738 -8.37 6.50 20.17
N GLN A 739 -9.43 6.09 20.87
CA GLN A 739 -10.81 6.22 20.37
C GLN A 739 -11.29 7.67 20.35
N ILE A 740 -10.90 8.52 21.30
CA ILE A 740 -11.22 9.96 21.28
C ILE A 740 -10.66 10.63 20.02
N ILE A 741 -9.40 10.33 19.67
CA ILE A 741 -8.76 10.90 18.48
C ILE A 741 -9.51 10.46 17.21
N LEU A 742 -9.85 9.16 17.13
CA LEU A 742 -10.61 8.62 16.00
C LEU A 742 -11.99 9.30 15.86
N ILE A 743 -12.76 9.39 16.95
CA ILE A 743 -14.07 10.06 16.98
C ILE A 743 -13.94 11.53 16.56
N ALA A 744 -12.94 12.24 17.09
CA ALA A 744 -12.74 13.65 16.77
C ALA A 744 -12.45 13.85 15.27
N LEU A 745 -11.63 12.99 14.67
CA LEU A 745 -11.30 13.05 13.24
C LEU A 745 -12.48 12.68 12.33
N HIS A 746 -13.26 11.64 12.66
CA HIS A 746 -14.50 11.31 11.93
C HIS A 746 -15.54 12.44 12.01
N SER A 747 -15.65 13.09 13.18
CA SER A 747 -16.59 14.18 13.40
C SER A 747 -16.23 15.47 12.65
N THR A 748 -14.98 15.64 12.20
CA THR A 748 -14.48 16.91 11.66
C THR A 748 -13.75 16.76 10.32
N TRP A 749 -12.53 16.25 10.35
CA TRP A 749 -11.58 16.37 9.24
C TRP A 749 -11.75 15.29 8.17
N PHE A 750 -12.12 14.06 8.52
CA PHE A 750 -12.17 12.97 7.53
C PHE A 750 -13.16 13.21 6.39
N ILE A 751 -14.34 13.77 6.66
CA ILE A 751 -15.31 14.14 5.61
C ILE A 751 -14.83 15.29 4.71
N ARG A 752 -13.79 16.03 5.13
CA ARG A 752 -13.24 17.21 4.43
C ARG A 752 -11.95 16.92 3.66
N LEU A 753 -11.46 15.67 3.68
CA LEU A 753 -10.19 15.32 3.04
C LEU A 753 -10.24 15.37 1.51
N SER A 754 -11.38 14.98 0.91
CA SER A 754 -11.57 14.97 -0.54
C SER A 754 -13.07 15.06 -0.90
N ARG A 755 -13.41 14.80 -2.17
CA ARG A 755 -14.77 14.75 -2.74
C ARG A 755 -14.87 13.63 -3.77
N GLY A 756 -16.08 13.19 -4.08
CA GLY A 756 -16.32 12.13 -5.08
C GLY A 756 -17.73 11.55 -5.02
N PRO A 757 -18.14 10.79 -6.05
CA PRO A 757 -19.52 10.33 -6.20
C PRO A 757 -19.96 9.34 -5.12
N PHE A 758 -19.01 8.68 -4.45
CA PHE A 758 -19.28 7.82 -3.29
C PHE A 758 -18.87 8.47 -1.95
N TRP A 759 -18.38 9.71 -1.96
CA TRP A 759 -17.83 10.36 -0.77
C TRP A 759 -18.87 10.53 0.34
N GLU A 760 -20.03 11.10 0.00
CA GLU A 760 -21.14 11.24 0.93
C GLU A 760 -21.77 9.90 1.32
N GLN A 761 -21.76 8.91 0.43
CA GLN A 761 -22.25 7.56 0.73
C GLN A 761 -21.39 6.87 1.80
N VAL A 762 -20.07 6.95 1.65
CA VAL A 762 -19.13 6.17 2.46
C VAL A 762 -18.68 6.93 3.71
N MET A 763 -18.31 8.21 3.58
CA MET A 763 -17.79 9.02 4.70
C MET A 763 -18.89 9.78 5.45
N GLY A 764 -20.01 10.10 4.78
CA GLY A 764 -21.10 10.90 5.34
C GLY A 764 -21.80 10.26 6.55
N PRO A 765 -22.14 8.96 6.54
CA PRO A 765 -22.69 8.28 7.71
C PRO A 765 -21.80 8.45 8.93
N ASP A 766 -20.55 8.02 8.87
CA ASP A 766 -19.61 8.07 9.99
C ASP A 766 -19.48 9.48 10.57
N HIS A 767 -19.43 10.50 9.71
CA HIS A 767 -19.40 11.90 10.14
C HIS A 767 -20.63 12.30 10.96
N ARG A 768 -21.84 11.99 10.49
CA ARG A 768 -23.10 12.30 11.19
C ARG A 768 -23.21 11.53 12.49
N GLN A 769 -22.99 10.21 12.44
CA GLN A 769 -23.11 9.35 13.61
C GLN A 769 -22.07 9.68 14.68
N CYS A 770 -20.84 10.02 14.30
CA CYS A 770 -19.86 10.49 15.28
C CYS A 770 -20.21 11.86 15.86
N ASN A 771 -20.76 12.79 15.09
CA ASN A 771 -21.18 14.09 15.61
C ASN A 771 -22.35 14.01 16.61
N GLU A 772 -23.33 13.16 16.35
CA GLU A 772 -24.53 13.03 17.19
C GLU A 772 -24.34 12.04 18.34
N LYS A 773 -23.60 10.95 18.10
CA LYS A 773 -23.59 9.75 18.96
C LYS A 773 -22.20 9.36 19.46
N TRP A 774 -21.21 10.27 19.45
CA TRP A 774 -19.87 10.04 20.00
C TRP A 774 -19.88 9.46 21.43
N TRP A 775 -20.82 9.88 22.26
CA TRP A 775 -20.92 9.48 23.67
C TRP A 775 -21.21 7.98 23.83
N ILE A 776 -21.93 7.36 22.88
CA ILE A 776 -22.25 5.92 22.89
C ILE A 776 -20.96 5.08 22.86
N ASN A 777 -19.99 5.53 22.05
CA ASN A 777 -18.68 4.89 21.93
C ASN A 777 -17.82 5.05 23.19
N LEU A 778 -17.91 6.20 23.87
CA LEU A 778 -17.16 6.45 25.11
C LEU A 778 -17.74 5.74 26.34
N LEU A 779 -19.03 5.42 26.31
CA LEU A 779 -19.69 4.57 27.30
C LEU A 779 -19.49 3.07 27.01
N TYR A 780 -18.86 2.70 25.88
CA TYR A 780 -18.67 1.30 25.45
C TYR A 780 -19.99 0.53 25.34
N ILE A 781 -21.03 1.15 24.78
CA ILE A 781 -22.37 0.55 24.58
C ILE A 781 -22.81 0.55 23.10
N SER A 782 -21.88 0.79 22.18
CA SER A 782 -22.19 0.91 20.73
C SER A 782 -22.76 -0.36 20.09
N ASN A 783 -22.50 -1.52 20.69
CA ASN A 783 -23.06 -2.80 20.27
C ASN A 783 -24.55 -2.97 20.62
N PHE A 784 -25.13 -2.15 21.52
CA PHE A 784 -26.55 -2.19 21.86
C PHE A 784 -27.40 -1.24 20.99
N PHE A 785 -26.82 -0.12 20.57
CA PHE A 785 -27.46 0.91 19.74
C PHE A 785 -27.02 0.83 18.28
N PHE A 786 -26.71 -0.38 17.83
CA PHE A 786 -26.07 -0.58 16.55
C PHE A 786 -27.05 -0.31 15.37
N ASP A 787 -28.34 -0.61 15.56
CA ASP A 787 -29.44 -0.26 14.64
C ASP A 787 -29.56 1.25 14.41
N ASP A 788 -29.24 2.04 15.42
CA ASP A 788 -29.32 3.50 15.39
C ASP A 788 -28.09 4.14 14.70
N GLY A 789 -27.12 3.34 14.26
CA GLY A 789 -25.88 3.80 13.64
C GLY A 789 -24.81 4.14 14.68
N ALA A 790 -23.80 3.27 14.80
CA ALA A 790 -22.64 3.49 15.65
C ALA A 790 -21.61 4.43 14.98
N CYS A 791 -20.88 5.19 15.79
CA CYS A 791 -19.75 5.97 15.31
C CYS A 791 -18.60 5.01 14.93
N SER A 792 -18.35 4.81 13.63
CA SER A 792 -17.37 3.88 13.07
C SER A 792 -17.67 2.39 13.35
N LEU A 793 -17.88 1.64 12.27
CA LEU A 793 -18.32 0.23 12.26
C LEU A 793 -17.52 -0.68 13.21
N HIS A 794 -16.18 -0.71 13.13
CA HIS A 794 -15.35 -1.66 13.88
C HIS A 794 -15.24 -1.43 15.39
N THR A 795 -15.74 -0.32 15.90
CA THR A 795 -15.60 0.02 17.33
C THR A 795 -16.45 -0.87 18.26
N TRP A 796 -17.41 -1.64 17.70
CA TRP A 796 -18.22 -2.60 18.45
C TRP A 796 -17.38 -3.60 19.26
N TYR A 797 -16.22 -4.01 18.72
CA TYR A 797 -15.32 -4.95 19.37
C TYR A 797 -14.81 -4.41 20.71
N LEU A 798 -14.47 -3.11 20.77
CA LEU A 798 -14.00 -2.47 22.00
C LEU A 798 -15.10 -2.42 23.06
N SER A 799 -16.35 -2.16 22.64
CA SER A 799 -17.52 -2.14 23.53
C SER A 799 -17.75 -3.50 24.17
N VAL A 800 -17.77 -4.57 23.37
CA VAL A 800 -17.93 -5.94 23.87
C VAL A 800 -16.76 -6.34 24.79
N ASP A 801 -15.52 -6.03 24.41
CA ASP A 801 -14.33 -6.37 25.20
C ASP A 801 -14.34 -5.66 26.56
N PHE A 802 -14.75 -4.38 26.61
CA PHE A 802 -14.89 -3.65 27.86
C PHE A 802 -15.99 -4.23 28.74
N GLN A 803 -17.18 -4.50 28.20
CA GLN A 803 -18.29 -5.11 28.94
C GLN A 803 -17.92 -6.48 29.53
N LEU A 804 -17.32 -7.35 28.72
CA LEU A 804 -16.85 -8.66 29.16
C LEU A 804 -15.70 -8.55 30.17
N THR A 805 -14.91 -7.47 30.15
CA THR A 805 -13.92 -7.20 31.19
C THR A 805 -14.55 -6.92 32.54
N LEU A 806 -15.61 -6.11 32.57
CA LEU A 806 -16.33 -5.83 33.82
C LEU A 806 -16.83 -7.15 34.44
N LEU A 807 -17.46 -7.99 33.62
CA LEU A 807 -17.95 -9.30 34.02
C LEU A 807 -16.81 -10.24 34.46
N GLY A 808 -15.71 -10.30 33.69
CA GLY A 808 -14.59 -11.19 34.00
C GLY A 808 -13.83 -10.80 35.27
N LEU A 809 -13.63 -9.49 35.53
CA LEU A 809 -13.05 -9.03 36.78
C LEU A 809 -13.97 -9.30 37.97
N LEU A 810 -15.29 -9.16 37.81
CA LEU A 810 -16.28 -9.51 38.82
C LEU A 810 -16.21 -11.01 39.16
N ILE A 811 -16.19 -11.88 38.14
CA ILE A 811 -16.06 -13.34 38.31
C ILE A 811 -14.76 -13.67 39.05
N LEU A 812 -13.62 -13.12 38.62
CA LEU A 812 -12.33 -13.36 39.28
C LEU A 812 -12.35 -12.90 40.75
N TRP A 813 -12.94 -11.74 41.03
CA TRP A 813 -13.07 -11.24 42.41
C TRP A 813 -13.95 -12.13 43.28
N LEU A 814 -15.10 -12.60 42.77
CA LEU A 814 -16.01 -13.49 43.50
C LEU A 814 -15.46 -14.92 43.68
N THR A 815 -14.60 -15.36 42.76
CA THR A 815 -14.06 -16.74 42.74
C THR A 815 -12.64 -16.84 43.31
N GLN A 816 -12.03 -15.74 43.76
CA GLN A 816 -10.64 -15.67 44.22
C GLN A 816 -10.27 -16.70 45.30
N LYS A 817 -11.23 -17.12 46.13
CA LYS A 817 -11.02 -18.10 47.21
C LYS A 817 -11.14 -19.56 46.77
N ASN A 818 -11.89 -19.86 45.70
CA ASN A 818 -12.15 -21.23 45.28
C ASN A 818 -12.15 -21.35 43.75
N PRO A 819 -11.10 -21.93 43.15
CA PRO A 819 -11.00 -22.05 41.70
C PRO A 819 -12.08 -22.97 41.09
N ARG A 820 -12.68 -23.89 41.84
CA ARG A 820 -13.82 -24.69 41.34
C ARG A 820 -15.00 -23.81 40.95
N ARG A 821 -15.20 -22.68 41.65
CA ARG A 821 -16.24 -21.70 41.31
C ARG A 821 -15.92 -20.94 40.02
N LEU A 822 -14.64 -20.71 39.69
CA LEU A 822 -14.23 -20.13 38.41
C LEU A 822 -14.59 -21.06 37.23
N PHE A 823 -14.28 -22.36 37.36
CA PHE A 823 -14.64 -23.35 36.34
C PHE A 823 -16.15 -23.53 36.22
N LEU A 824 -16.88 -23.51 37.34
CA LEU A 824 -18.34 -23.56 37.33
C LEU A 824 -18.93 -22.35 36.60
N ALA A 825 -18.51 -21.13 36.96
CA ALA A 825 -18.95 -19.90 36.30
C ALA A 825 -18.62 -19.92 34.80
N SER A 826 -17.42 -20.34 34.41
CA SER A 826 -17.02 -20.43 32.99
C SER A 826 -17.87 -21.44 32.20
N LYS A 827 -18.18 -22.61 32.79
CA LYS A 827 -19.09 -23.59 32.19
C LYS A 827 -20.51 -23.04 32.05
N THR A 828 -21.00 -22.31 33.05
CA THR A 828 -22.30 -21.63 32.98
C THR A 828 -22.33 -20.60 31.86
N LEU A 829 -21.28 -19.78 31.69
CA LEU A 829 -21.20 -18.80 30.58
C LEU A 829 -21.25 -19.47 29.20
N LEU A 830 -20.52 -20.59 29.01
CA LEU A 830 -20.57 -21.36 27.77
C LEU A 830 -21.96 -21.92 27.49
N PHE A 831 -22.61 -22.49 28.52
CA PHE A 831 -23.97 -23.00 28.41
C PHE A 831 -24.96 -21.88 28.06
N LEU A 832 -24.87 -20.73 28.74
CA LEU A 832 -25.71 -19.57 28.47
C LEU A 832 -25.54 -19.05 27.04
N GLN A 833 -24.31 -18.98 26.51
CA GLN A 833 -24.09 -18.61 25.12
C GLN A 833 -24.75 -19.58 24.14
N ILE A 834 -24.56 -20.89 24.36
CA ILE A 834 -25.12 -21.92 23.46
C ILE A 834 -26.65 -21.81 23.47
N VAL A 835 -27.26 -21.80 24.66
CA VAL A 835 -28.72 -21.73 24.82
C VAL A 835 -29.26 -20.43 24.24
N TRP A 836 -28.67 -19.28 24.56
CA TRP A 836 -29.11 -17.98 24.04
C TRP A 836 -29.03 -17.93 22.51
N THR A 837 -27.89 -18.32 21.93
CA THR A 837 -27.69 -18.29 20.48
C THR A 837 -28.62 -19.27 19.77
N PHE A 838 -28.81 -20.47 20.34
CA PHE A 838 -29.74 -21.47 19.81
C PHE A 838 -31.18 -20.97 19.80
N LEU A 839 -31.67 -20.49 20.95
CA LEU A 839 -33.04 -19.98 21.08
C LEU A 839 -33.27 -18.77 20.19
N TYR A 840 -32.30 -17.86 20.11
CA TYR A 840 -32.41 -16.66 19.29
C TYR A 840 -32.46 -16.97 17.80
N LEU A 841 -31.56 -17.84 17.31
CA LEU A 841 -31.57 -18.30 15.92
C LEU A 841 -32.87 -19.05 15.59
N ARG A 842 -33.34 -19.90 16.51
CA ARG A 842 -34.55 -20.69 16.32
C ARG A 842 -35.81 -19.83 16.32
N TRP A 843 -35.92 -18.86 17.23
CA TRP A 843 -37.10 -18.02 17.40
C TRP A 843 -37.33 -17.10 16.21
N ASN A 844 -36.24 -16.59 15.62
CA ASN A 844 -36.31 -15.68 14.49
C ASN A 844 -36.15 -16.38 13.12
N ASP A 845 -36.11 -17.71 13.10
CA ASP A 845 -35.88 -18.53 11.91
C ASP A 845 -34.62 -18.14 11.10
N PHE A 846 -33.57 -17.73 11.81
CA PHE A 846 -32.32 -17.25 11.22
C PHE A 846 -31.37 -18.39 10.82
N GLU A 847 -30.51 -18.12 9.85
CA GLU A 847 -29.44 -19.03 9.44
C GLU A 847 -28.22 -18.91 10.37
N PHE A 848 -27.42 -19.98 10.45
CA PHE A 848 -26.28 -20.07 11.39
C PHE A 848 -25.12 -19.13 11.07
N SER A 849 -25.02 -18.67 9.82
CA SER A 849 -24.04 -17.71 9.36
C SER A 849 -24.78 -16.67 8.53
N ALA A 850 -24.57 -15.39 8.84
CA ALA A 850 -25.23 -14.28 8.16
C ALA A 850 -25.01 -14.38 6.64
N ALA A 851 -26.07 -14.15 5.86
CA ALA A 851 -25.99 -14.20 4.42
C ALA A 851 -25.28 -12.93 3.92
N PHE A 852 -24.03 -13.05 3.47
CA PHE A 852 -23.33 -11.99 2.75
C PHE A 852 -23.75 -11.99 1.28
N THR A 853 -25.03 -11.72 1.04
CA THR A 853 -25.54 -11.59 -0.33
C THR A 853 -24.93 -10.34 -0.98
N PRO A 854 -24.81 -10.30 -2.32
CA PRO A 854 -24.26 -9.13 -3.01
C PRO A 854 -24.98 -7.82 -2.65
N GLU A 855 -26.30 -7.88 -2.41
CA GLU A 855 -27.11 -6.71 -2.03
C GLU A 855 -26.88 -6.26 -0.58
N LEU A 856 -26.60 -7.19 0.35
CA LEU A 856 -26.26 -6.87 1.74
C LEU A 856 -24.81 -6.39 1.90
N LEU A 857 -23.91 -6.82 1.01
CA LEU A 857 -22.53 -6.34 0.96
C LEU A 857 -22.44 -4.92 0.39
N TYR A 858 -23.28 -4.57 -0.58
CA TYR A 858 -23.35 -3.20 -1.09
C TYR A 858 -23.80 -2.25 0.03
N ASP A 859 -23.05 -1.15 0.19
CA ASP A 859 -23.26 -0.16 1.24
C ASP A 859 -23.15 -0.75 2.67
N PHE A 860 -22.57 -1.94 2.79
CA PHE A 860 -22.50 -2.71 4.04
C PHE A 860 -23.84 -2.86 4.76
N LYS A 861 -24.96 -2.93 4.03
CA LYS A 861 -26.30 -3.11 4.63
C LYS A 861 -26.44 -4.31 5.55
N PHE A 862 -25.58 -5.32 5.44
CA PHE A 862 -25.51 -6.45 6.36
C PHE A 862 -25.35 -6.01 7.83
N THR A 863 -24.81 -4.82 8.09
CA THR A 863 -24.65 -4.26 9.44
C THR A 863 -26.00 -4.03 10.13
N PHE A 864 -27.06 -3.75 9.37
CA PHE A 864 -28.45 -3.61 9.86
C PHE A 864 -29.21 -4.93 9.94
N SER A 865 -28.60 -6.06 9.54
CA SER A 865 -29.25 -7.36 9.67
C SER A 865 -29.23 -7.82 11.13
N LYS A 866 -30.42 -8.12 11.68
CA LYS A 866 -30.56 -8.61 13.06
C LYS A 866 -29.84 -9.94 13.26
N GLU A 867 -29.79 -10.75 12.21
CA GLU A 867 -29.01 -11.98 12.11
C GLU A 867 -27.55 -11.73 12.45
N TRP A 868 -26.93 -10.75 11.77
CA TRP A 868 -25.52 -10.45 11.96
C TRP A 868 -25.25 -9.83 13.33
N GLN A 869 -26.05 -8.85 13.75
CA GLN A 869 -25.87 -8.20 15.05
C GLN A 869 -25.96 -9.19 16.22
N ALA A 870 -26.94 -10.09 16.19
CA ALA A 870 -27.15 -11.06 17.24
C ALA A 870 -26.06 -12.15 17.30
N THR A 871 -25.55 -12.58 16.15
CA THR A 871 -24.56 -13.66 16.07
C THR A 871 -23.12 -13.18 16.17
N TRP A 872 -22.83 -11.92 15.80
CA TRP A 872 -21.47 -11.38 15.73
C TRP A 872 -21.16 -10.32 16.78
N ILE A 873 -22.01 -9.29 16.91
CA ILE A 873 -21.72 -8.13 17.75
C ILE A 873 -22.22 -8.30 19.19
N SER A 874 -23.29 -9.07 19.41
CA SER A 874 -23.89 -9.22 20.75
C SER A 874 -22.90 -9.75 21.78
N THR A 875 -22.89 -9.14 22.97
CA THR A 875 -22.06 -9.56 24.12
C THR A 875 -22.36 -11.00 24.53
N MET A 876 -23.63 -11.42 24.44
CA MET A 876 -24.04 -12.79 24.76
C MET A 876 -23.44 -13.82 23.81
N SER A 877 -23.33 -13.48 22.51
CA SER A 877 -22.73 -14.36 21.49
C SER A 877 -21.21 -14.49 21.60
N ASN A 878 -20.57 -13.68 22.46
CA ASN A 878 -19.11 -13.58 22.58
C ASN A 878 -18.59 -14.01 23.98
N LEU A 879 -19.44 -14.61 24.82
CA LEU A 879 -19.07 -15.09 26.16
C LEU A 879 -18.01 -16.21 26.14
N ALA A 880 -17.88 -16.95 25.05
CA ALA A 880 -16.93 -18.05 24.88
C ALA A 880 -15.48 -17.57 24.97
N GLY A 881 -15.19 -16.38 24.42
CA GLY A 881 -13.88 -15.76 24.54
C GLY A 881 -13.52 -15.47 26.00
N LEU A 882 -14.48 -14.97 26.79
CA LEU A 882 -14.33 -14.79 28.23
C LEU A 882 -14.13 -16.12 28.95
N ALA A 883 -15.03 -17.08 28.76
CA ALA A 883 -14.99 -18.36 29.48
C ALA A 883 -13.70 -19.15 29.21
N TRP A 884 -13.31 -19.32 27.94
CA TRP A 884 -12.08 -20.03 27.59
C TRP A 884 -10.83 -19.26 27.99
N GLY A 885 -10.84 -17.92 27.90
CA GLY A 885 -9.74 -17.08 28.39
C GLY A 885 -9.53 -17.22 29.90
N LEU A 886 -10.60 -17.26 30.69
CA LEU A 886 -10.53 -17.51 32.15
C LEU A 886 -9.98 -18.91 32.45
N ILE A 887 -10.51 -19.95 31.79
CA ILE A 887 -10.10 -21.36 31.98
C ILE A 887 -8.61 -21.53 31.64
N PHE A 888 -8.21 -21.19 30.42
CA PHE A 888 -6.83 -21.42 29.97
C PHE A 888 -5.83 -20.48 30.64
N GLY A 889 -6.25 -19.27 31.02
CA GLY A 889 -5.41 -18.35 31.80
C GLY A 889 -5.13 -18.89 33.21
N TYR A 890 -6.15 -19.46 33.86
CA TYR A 890 -5.98 -20.15 35.14
C TYR A 890 -5.04 -21.36 35.00
N LEU A 891 -5.29 -22.22 34.00
CA LEU A 891 -4.45 -23.40 33.74
C LEU A 891 -2.99 -23.01 33.51
N TYR A 892 -2.72 -22.00 32.70
CA TYR A 892 -1.36 -21.51 32.46
C TYR A 892 -0.70 -21.03 33.76
N SER A 893 -1.38 -20.21 34.56
CA SER A 893 -0.82 -19.68 35.82
C SER A 893 -0.44 -20.73 36.88
N HIS A 894 -0.95 -21.96 36.74
CA HIS A 894 -0.68 -23.10 37.63
C HIS A 894 0.18 -24.19 36.98
N LEU A 895 0.21 -24.29 35.65
CA LEU A 895 0.93 -25.32 34.90
C LEU A 895 2.15 -24.79 34.14
N GLN A 896 2.52 -23.51 34.26
CA GLN A 896 3.64 -22.88 33.52
C GLN A 896 5.02 -23.55 33.73
N ASN A 897 5.19 -24.35 34.79
CA ASN A 897 6.45 -25.05 35.08
C ASN A 897 6.53 -26.46 34.47
N ASN A 898 5.45 -26.96 33.85
CA ASN A 898 5.38 -28.31 33.30
C ASN A 898 5.48 -28.27 31.77
N ALA A 899 6.63 -28.63 31.21
CA ALA A 899 6.82 -28.71 29.76
C ALA A 899 6.27 -30.03 29.19
N PHE A 900 5.33 -29.95 28.24
CA PHE A 900 4.65 -31.12 27.66
C PHE A 900 5.19 -31.55 26.27
N SER A 901 6.37 -31.07 25.87
CA SER A 901 6.81 -31.13 24.46
C SER A 901 7.43 -32.47 24.05
N THR A 902 6.58 -33.42 23.60
CA THR A 902 7.00 -34.57 22.80
C THR A 902 6.48 -34.46 21.36
N LYS A 903 7.14 -35.15 20.39
CA LYS A 903 6.71 -35.14 18.98
C LYS A 903 5.25 -35.62 18.81
N ARG A 904 4.85 -36.68 19.53
CA ARG A 904 3.49 -37.22 19.48
C ARG A 904 2.45 -36.23 20.02
N VAL A 905 2.72 -35.59 21.16
CA VAL A 905 1.82 -34.57 21.73
C VAL A 905 1.68 -33.38 20.79
N ASN A 906 2.75 -32.97 20.12
CA ASN A 906 2.70 -31.86 19.16
C ASN A 906 1.81 -32.16 17.95
N VAL A 907 1.84 -33.39 17.43
CA VAL A 907 0.97 -33.82 16.30
C VAL A 907 -0.50 -33.83 16.70
N TRP A 908 -0.85 -34.44 17.84
CA TRP A 908 -2.24 -34.45 18.32
C TRP A 908 -2.74 -33.06 18.67
N TRP A 909 -1.88 -32.22 19.25
CA TRP A 909 -2.20 -30.83 19.51
C TRP A 909 -2.52 -30.07 18.21
N TYR A 910 -1.70 -30.23 17.16
CA TYR A 910 -1.97 -29.65 15.84
C TYR A 910 -3.29 -30.14 15.25
N ALA A 911 -3.55 -31.46 15.30
CA ALA A 911 -4.78 -32.05 14.78
C ALA A 911 -6.02 -31.44 15.47
N ILE A 912 -6.02 -31.35 16.80
CA ILE A 912 -7.12 -30.75 17.57
C ILE A 912 -7.29 -29.27 17.24
N VAL A 913 -6.20 -28.50 17.20
CA VAL A 913 -6.26 -27.07 16.84
C VAL A 913 -6.87 -26.89 15.45
N ILE A 914 -6.39 -27.64 14.44
CA ILE A 914 -6.85 -27.52 13.06
C ILE A 914 -8.32 -27.94 12.94
N ILE A 915 -8.72 -29.06 13.54
CA ILE A 915 -10.11 -29.54 13.49
C ILE A 915 -11.05 -28.56 14.17
N CYS A 916 -10.72 -28.06 15.36
CA CYS A 916 -11.58 -27.14 16.09
C CYS A 916 -11.67 -25.76 15.42
N THR A 917 -10.58 -25.24 14.85
CA THR A 917 -10.54 -23.90 14.24
C THR A 917 -10.92 -23.91 12.76
N PHE A 918 -10.13 -24.58 11.93
CA PHE A 918 -10.34 -24.62 10.48
C PHE A 918 -11.45 -25.61 10.10
N GLY A 919 -11.61 -26.71 10.83
CA GLY A 919 -12.68 -27.68 10.56
C GLY A 919 -14.08 -27.07 10.71
N THR A 920 -14.29 -26.20 11.72
CA THR A 920 -15.55 -25.44 11.85
C THR A 920 -15.73 -24.47 10.68
N ILE A 921 -14.73 -23.64 10.38
CA ILE A 921 -14.80 -22.66 9.28
C ILE A 921 -15.01 -23.31 7.91
N PHE A 922 -14.29 -24.38 7.56
CA PHE A 922 -14.45 -25.03 6.26
C PHE A 922 -15.74 -25.83 6.17
N PHE A 923 -16.20 -26.44 7.27
CA PHE A 923 -17.49 -27.12 7.28
C PHE A 923 -18.65 -26.16 7.00
N SER A 924 -18.61 -24.95 7.57
CA SER A 924 -19.61 -23.91 7.28
C SER A 924 -19.70 -23.57 5.79
N GLY A 925 -18.55 -23.45 5.11
CA GLY A 925 -18.45 -23.17 3.68
C GLY A 925 -18.90 -24.36 2.83
N PHE A 926 -18.48 -25.58 3.19
CA PHE A 926 -18.87 -26.80 2.50
C PHE A 926 -20.39 -27.02 2.59
N TYR A 927 -20.96 -26.95 3.79
CA TYR A 927 -22.39 -27.18 4.02
C TYR A 927 -23.26 -26.18 3.23
N LYS A 928 -22.91 -24.89 3.24
CA LYS A 928 -23.64 -23.83 2.52
C LYS A 928 -23.55 -23.92 0.99
N THR A 929 -22.51 -24.58 0.47
CA THR A 929 -22.27 -24.69 -0.98
C THR A 929 -22.66 -26.07 -1.54
N SER A 930 -22.94 -27.04 -0.68
CA SER A 930 -23.36 -28.39 -1.07
C SER A 930 -24.81 -28.43 -1.58
N ASP A 931 -25.09 -29.34 -2.52
CA ASP A 931 -26.45 -29.61 -3.02
C ASP A 931 -27.37 -30.21 -1.95
N TYR A 932 -26.79 -30.73 -0.85
CA TYR A 932 -27.49 -31.23 0.34
C TYR A 932 -27.88 -30.14 1.34
N TYR A 933 -27.70 -28.86 0.99
CA TYR A 933 -28.16 -27.75 1.81
C TYR A 933 -29.68 -27.79 1.95
N SER A 934 -30.15 -28.46 3.01
CA SER A 934 -31.52 -28.36 3.46
C SER A 934 -31.64 -27.13 4.37
N ASN A 935 -32.73 -26.38 4.22
CA ASN A 935 -33.10 -25.26 5.11
C ASN A 935 -33.50 -25.76 6.53
N SER A 936 -32.85 -26.81 7.05
CA SER A 936 -33.12 -27.36 8.38
C SER A 936 -32.72 -26.34 9.44
N ARG A 937 -33.73 -25.61 9.94
CA ARG A 937 -33.54 -24.55 10.95
C ARG A 937 -33.01 -25.10 12.28
N TRP A 938 -33.34 -26.35 12.59
CA TRP A 938 -32.77 -27.08 13.72
C TRP A 938 -31.26 -27.29 13.56
N PHE A 939 -30.82 -27.69 12.37
CA PHE A 939 -29.39 -27.84 12.10
C PHE A 939 -28.67 -26.49 12.16
N ALA A 940 -29.24 -25.45 11.55
CA ALA A 940 -28.67 -24.10 11.60
C ALA A 940 -28.55 -23.58 13.04
N ALA A 941 -29.60 -23.63 13.84
CA ALA A 941 -29.55 -23.18 15.24
C ALA A 941 -28.55 -23.99 16.08
N SER A 942 -28.49 -25.32 15.88
CA SER A 942 -27.55 -26.20 16.58
C SER A 942 -26.10 -25.89 16.19
N TYR A 943 -25.82 -25.79 14.90
CA TYR A 943 -24.47 -25.54 14.41
C TYR A 943 -24.00 -24.13 14.79
N GLY A 944 -24.81 -23.10 14.55
CA GLY A 944 -24.45 -21.71 14.84
C GLY A 944 -24.22 -21.41 16.32
N SER A 945 -24.90 -22.14 17.23
CA SER A 945 -24.66 -22.02 18.67
C SER A 945 -23.37 -22.70 19.14
N ILE A 946 -22.89 -23.73 18.44
CA ILE A 946 -21.72 -24.54 18.80
C ILE A 946 -20.44 -24.06 18.09
N GLU A 947 -20.54 -23.65 16.82
CA GLU A 947 -19.42 -23.31 15.93
C GLU A 947 -18.42 -22.37 16.61
N LYS A 948 -18.91 -21.22 17.10
CA LYS A 948 -18.07 -20.21 17.75
C LYS A 948 -17.42 -20.76 19.03
N VAL A 949 -18.14 -21.53 19.85
CA VAL A 949 -17.61 -22.12 21.10
C VAL A 949 -16.45 -23.08 20.82
N VAL A 950 -16.60 -23.94 19.81
CA VAL A 950 -15.57 -24.93 19.42
C VAL A 950 -14.37 -24.24 18.76
N CYS A 951 -14.61 -23.26 17.89
CA CYS A 951 -13.53 -22.48 17.26
C CYS A 951 -12.70 -21.72 18.31
N VAL A 952 -13.37 -21.04 19.26
CA VAL A 952 -12.72 -20.32 20.36
C VAL A 952 -11.92 -21.28 21.26
N PHE A 953 -12.43 -22.49 21.51
CA PHE A 953 -11.68 -23.53 22.21
C PHE A 953 -10.38 -23.85 21.48
N GLY A 954 -10.44 -24.09 20.17
CA GLY A 954 -9.26 -24.36 19.34
C GLY A 954 -8.23 -23.22 19.39
N ILE A 955 -8.68 -21.97 19.32
CA ILE A 955 -7.83 -20.77 19.46
C ILE A 955 -7.18 -20.72 20.85
N SER A 956 -7.95 -20.98 21.91
CA SER A 956 -7.47 -20.94 23.29
C SER A 956 -6.47 -22.06 23.57
N PHE A 957 -6.73 -23.26 23.04
CA PHE A 957 -5.83 -24.41 23.12
C PHE A 957 -4.55 -24.20 22.31
N PHE A 958 -4.63 -23.46 21.20
CA PHE A 958 -3.46 -23.02 20.44
C PHE A 958 -2.60 -22.03 21.25
N ILE A 959 -3.20 -21.00 21.84
CA ILE A 959 -2.48 -20.02 22.69
C ILE A 959 -1.82 -20.73 23.87
N PHE A 960 -2.57 -21.57 24.60
CA PHE A 960 -2.05 -22.31 25.74
C PHE A 960 -0.90 -23.25 25.34
N GLY A 961 -1.07 -24.05 24.29
CA GLY A 961 -0.05 -25.01 23.87
C GLY A 961 1.24 -24.35 23.39
N THR A 962 1.14 -23.26 22.62
CA THR A 962 2.33 -22.51 22.17
C THR A 962 3.12 -21.91 23.33
N LEU A 963 2.42 -21.44 24.38
CA LEU A 963 3.05 -20.94 25.61
C LEU A 963 3.66 -22.04 26.50
N GLN A 964 3.11 -23.25 26.46
CA GLN A 964 3.68 -24.45 27.10
C GLN A 964 4.81 -25.11 26.30
N GLY A 965 5.16 -24.50 25.17
CA GLY A 965 6.31 -24.86 24.35
C GLY A 965 6.03 -25.81 23.18
N LEU A 966 4.76 -26.10 22.89
CA LEU A 966 4.34 -26.80 21.67
C LEU A 966 4.42 -25.87 20.44
N GLY A 967 4.32 -26.44 19.24
CA GLY A 967 4.25 -25.67 17.99
C GLY A 967 5.54 -25.62 17.16
N GLY A 968 6.71 -25.91 17.71
CA GLY A 968 7.96 -26.03 16.92
C GLY A 968 8.21 -24.84 15.98
N PHE A 969 8.05 -25.06 14.67
CA PHE A 969 8.21 -24.01 13.64
C PHE A 969 7.29 -22.81 13.84
N ILE A 970 5.98 -23.01 14.08
CA ILE A 970 5.03 -21.90 14.23
C ILE A 970 5.40 -21.04 15.43
N ARG A 971 5.78 -21.67 16.54
CA ARG A 971 6.26 -20.96 17.73
C ARG A 971 7.48 -20.09 17.41
N ASN A 972 8.44 -20.60 16.65
CA ASN A 972 9.62 -19.83 16.22
C ASN A 972 9.24 -18.62 15.35
N VAL A 973 8.24 -18.75 14.48
CA VAL A 973 7.72 -17.63 13.67
C VAL A 973 7.03 -16.60 14.57
N LEU A 974 6.21 -17.03 15.53
CA LEU A 974 5.50 -16.14 16.46
C LEU A 974 6.46 -15.41 17.42
N GLU A 975 7.54 -16.06 17.84
CA GLU A 975 8.56 -15.47 18.71
C GLU A 975 9.62 -14.66 17.92
N TRP A 976 9.50 -14.58 16.59
CA TRP A 976 10.47 -13.92 15.73
C TRP A 976 10.66 -12.44 16.09
N ALA A 977 11.89 -11.94 15.96
CA ALA A 977 12.26 -10.61 16.47
C ALA A 977 11.38 -9.44 15.95
N PRO A 978 11.00 -9.38 14.66
CA PRO A 978 10.09 -8.35 14.14
C PRO A 978 8.67 -8.42 14.73
N MET A 979 8.19 -9.62 15.08
CA MET A 979 6.86 -9.81 15.64
C MET A 979 6.65 -9.06 16.97
N HIS A 980 7.72 -8.83 17.73
CA HIS A 980 7.65 -8.00 18.94
C HIS A 980 7.34 -6.54 18.64
N THR A 981 7.85 -6.02 17.52
CA THR A 981 7.61 -4.64 17.08
C THR A 981 6.22 -4.54 16.46
N LEU A 982 5.93 -5.42 15.50
CA LEU A 982 4.65 -5.43 14.78
C LEU A 982 3.47 -5.71 15.71
N GLY A 983 3.62 -6.62 16.68
CA GLY A 983 2.60 -6.92 17.68
C GLY A 983 2.32 -5.78 18.68
N LYS A 984 3.21 -4.79 18.84
CA LYS A 984 2.95 -3.57 19.61
C LYS A 984 2.16 -2.54 18.80
N LEU A 985 2.38 -2.49 17.48
CA LEU A 985 1.71 -1.57 16.56
C LEU A 985 0.33 -2.06 16.12
N SER A 986 0.05 -3.36 16.25
CA SER A 986 -1.15 -4.00 15.68
C SER A 986 -2.48 -3.41 16.17
N PHE A 987 -2.55 -2.95 17.43
CA PHE A 987 -3.75 -2.27 17.94
C PHE A 987 -3.98 -0.90 17.29
N GLY A 988 -2.90 -0.14 17.05
CA GLY A 988 -2.98 1.14 16.35
C GLY A 988 -3.45 0.95 14.92
N ALA A 989 -2.87 -0.02 14.19
CA ALA A 989 -3.28 -0.39 12.84
C ALA A 989 -4.77 -0.81 12.78
N TYR A 990 -5.21 -1.64 13.74
CA TYR A 990 -6.62 -2.02 13.86
C TYR A 990 -7.55 -0.83 14.14
N LEU A 991 -7.13 0.22 14.85
CA LEU A 991 -8.02 1.36 15.06
C LEU A 991 -8.27 2.18 13.78
N ILE A 992 -7.32 2.22 12.85
CA ILE A 992 -7.38 3.11 11.68
C ILE A 992 -7.68 2.41 10.34
N HIS A 993 -7.59 1.08 10.24
CA HIS A 993 -7.75 0.36 8.95
C HIS A 993 -9.07 0.65 8.22
N PHE A 994 -10.21 0.69 8.92
CA PHE A 994 -11.50 1.02 8.29
C PHE A 994 -11.54 2.43 7.70
N VAL A 995 -10.82 3.38 8.30
CA VAL A 995 -10.71 4.74 7.77
C VAL A 995 -10.05 4.70 6.40
N PHE A 996 -8.96 3.94 6.25
CA PHE A 996 -8.26 3.81 4.98
C PHE A 996 -9.12 3.15 3.92
N PHE A 997 -9.81 2.05 4.25
CA PHE A 997 -10.73 1.41 3.31
C PHE A 997 -11.91 2.32 2.93
N SER A 998 -12.44 3.09 3.88
CA SER A 998 -13.55 4.01 3.62
C SER A 998 -13.11 5.17 2.72
N ILE A 999 -11.93 5.75 2.95
CA ILE A 999 -11.37 6.80 2.08
C ILE A 999 -11.12 6.24 0.67
N ASP A 1000 -10.46 5.08 0.53
CA ASP A 1000 -10.21 4.47 -0.79
C ASP A 1000 -11.52 4.21 -1.56
N ASN A 1001 -12.56 3.72 -0.87
CA ASN A 1001 -13.87 3.52 -1.49
C ASN A 1001 -14.60 4.81 -1.81
N ALA A 1002 -14.48 5.83 -0.96
CA ALA A 1002 -15.11 7.14 -1.11
C ALA A 1002 -14.54 7.93 -2.29
N LEU A 1003 -13.25 7.76 -2.59
CA LEU A 1003 -12.56 8.39 -3.71
C LEU A 1003 -12.94 7.79 -5.08
N LYS A 1004 -13.44 6.55 -5.11
CA LYS A 1004 -13.75 5.87 -6.38
C LYS A 1004 -14.79 6.64 -7.20
N ARG A 1005 -14.45 6.92 -8.46
CA ARG A 1005 -15.33 7.67 -9.39
C ARG A 1005 -16.15 6.78 -10.31
N TYR A 1006 -15.88 5.47 -10.29
CA TYR A 1006 -16.50 4.47 -11.16
C TYR A 1006 -16.68 3.12 -10.46
N PRO A 1007 -17.45 2.18 -11.05
CA PRO A 1007 -17.62 0.84 -10.50
C PRO A 1007 -16.32 0.00 -10.40
N THR A 1008 -16.13 -0.72 -9.29
CA THR A 1008 -14.99 -1.64 -9.08
C THR A 1008 -15.11 -2.89 -9.95
N TYR A 1009 -14.00 -3.35 -10.52
CA TYR A 1009 -13.98 -4.59 -11.27
C TYR A 1009 -13.42 -5.66 -10.33
N VAL A 1010 -14.21 -6.69 -10.07
CA VAL A 1010 -13.91 -7.69 -9.06
C VAL A 1010 -13.24 -8.89 -9.73
N SER A 1011 -12.02 -9.22 -9.31
CA SER A 1011 -11.39 -10.50 -9.60
C SER A 1011 -10.68 -11.02 -8.35
N PRO A 1012 -10.63 -12.34 -8.09
CA PRO A 1012 -9.97 -12.89 -6.91
C PRO A 1012 -8.51 -12.44 -6.77
N TYR A 1013 -7.80 -12.31 -7.89
CA TYR A 1013 -6.41 -11.82 -7.91
C TYR A 1013 -6.31 -10.34 -7.55
N LEU A 1014 -7.15 -9.49 -8.13
CA LEU A 1014 -7.17 -8.06 -7.81
C LEU A 1014 -7.52 -7.82 -6.34
N MET A 1015 -8.48 -8.56 -5.80
CA MET A 1015 -8.88 -8.43 -4.39
C MET A 1015 -7.72 -8.77 -3.42
N VAL A 1016 -6.96 -9.83 -3.71
CA VAL A 1016 -5.76 -10.19 -2.94
C VAL A 1016 -4.67 -9.12 -3.13
N LEU A 1017 -4.41 -8.68 -4.36
CA LEU A 1017 -3.41 -7.66 -4.66
C LEU A 1017 -3.71 -6.33 -3.94
N TYR A 1018 -4.96 -5.86 -3.99
CA TYR A 1018 -5.42 -4.67 -3.25
C TYR A 1018 -5.21 -4.83 -1.74
N SER A 1019 -5.38 -6.05 -1.20
CA SER A 1019 -5.21 -6.29 0.25
C SER A 1019 -3.74 -6.38 0.70
N PHE A 1020 -2.79 -6.70 -0.20
CA PHE A 1020 -1.37 -6.84 0.12
C PHE A 1020 -0.51 -5.63 -0.28
N ILE A 1021 -0.91 -4.87 -1.30
CA ILE A 1021 -0.09 -3.81 -1.91
C ILE A 1021 -0.54 -2.40 -1.52
N ASP A 1022 -1.81 -2.17 -1.14
CA ASP A 1022 -2.30 -0.82 -0.86
C ASP A 1022 -1.81 -0.21 0.47
N GLU A 1023 -1.55 -1.00 1.51
CA GLU A 1023 -1.29 -0.42 2.84
C GLU A 1023 0.14 0.16 3.06
N GLU A 1024 1.16 -0.31 2.33
CA GLU A 1024 2.55 0.21 2.49
C GLU A 1024 3.01 1.12 1.33
N TYR A 1025 2.47 0.98 0.12
CA TYR A 1025 3.00 1.68 -1.07
C TYR A 1025 2.27 2.99 -1.40
N LYS A 1026 1.03 3.18 -0.90
CA LYS A 1026 0.25 4.40 -1.13
C LYS A 1026 0.35 5.42 0.01
N LEU A 1027 0.78 5.04 1.21
CA LEU A 1027 0.64 5.90 2.41
C LEU A 1027 1.61 7.10 2.47
N ILE A 1028 2.82 6.99 1.92
CA ILE A 1028 3.81 8.09 1.96
C ILE A 1028 3.48 9.18 0.92
N PRO A 1029 3.00 8.85 -0.29
CA PRO A 1029 2.48 9.85 -1.22
C PRO A 1029 1.08 10.40 -0.84
N ASN A 1030 0.18 9.58 -0.27
CA ASN A 1030 -1.21 10.00 -0.02
C ASN A 1030 -1.39 10.95 1.19
N LEU A 1031 -0.39 11.09 2.05
CA LEU A 1031 -0.33 12.16 3.06
C LEU A 1031 -0.12 13.56 2.43
N PHE A 1032 0.21 13.60 1.13
CA PHE A 1032 0.35 14.79 0.30
C PHE A 1032 -0.48 14.61 -0.97
N GLY A 1033 -1.79 14.40 -0.77
CA GLY A 1033 -2.88 14.28 -1.74
C GLY A 1033 -2.50 14.14 -3.21
N PHE A 1034 -2.69 12.96 -3.80
CA PHE A 1034 -2.79 12.79 -5.25
C PHE A 1034 -3.82 11.68 -5.56
N ASP A 1035 -4.91 12.08 -6.22
CA ASP A 1035 -6.03 11.28 -6.76
C ASP A 1035 -5.66 10.79 -8.18
N ASP A 1036 -5.78 9.49 -8.51
CA ASP A 1036 -6.93 8.77 -9.15
C ASP A 1036 -6.98 8.95 -10.69
N PHE A 1037 -7.42 8.05 -11.59
CA PHE A 1037 -7.96 6.69 -11.61
C PHE A 1037 -8.12 6.28 -13.12
N ASP A 1038 -8.42 5.02 -13.48
CA ASP A 1038 -8.79 4.60 -14.85
C ASP A 1038 -9.84 3.44 -14.89
N LYS A 1039 -11.08 3.68 -15.39
CA LYS A 1039 -12.08 2.68 -15.92
C LYS A 1039 -13.09 3.36 -16.90
N CYS A 1040 -13.72 2.76 -17.94
CA CYS A 1040 -14.08 1.37 -18.37
C CYS A 1040 -14.44 1.41 -19.92
N ILE A 1041 -14.69 0.34 -20.72
CA ILE A 1041 -15.83 -0.63 -20.73
C ILE A 1041 -15.56 -1.80 -21.74
N TYR A 1042 -16.16 -2.97 -21.48
CA TYR A 1042 -16.38 -4.16 -22.35
C TYR A 1042 -17.89 -4.22 -22.77
N TYR A 1043 -18.41 -4.81 -23.86
CA TYR A 1043 -18.36 -6.20 -24.36
C TYR A 1043 -19.15 -6.30 -25.69
N SER A 1044 -18.82 -7.27 -26.55
CA SER A 1044 -19.83 -8.11 -27.21
C SER A 1044 -19.21 -9.47 -27.54
N SER A 1045 -19.90 -10.52 -27.11
CA SER A 1045 -19.65 -11.92 -27.41
C SER A 1045 -20.15 -12.22 -28.82
N ASP A 1046 -19.21 -12.48 -29.73
CA ASP A 1046 -19.21 -13.73 -30.52
C ASP A 1046 -18.07 -13.80 -31.54
N LEU A 1047 -17.16 -12.84 -31.53
CA LEU A 1047 -15.88 -12.91 -32.23
C LEU A 1047 -14.77 -12.51 -31.30
N LYS A 1048 -13.59 -13.14 -31.44
CA LYS A 1048 -12.41 -12.59 -30.76
C LYS A 1048 -12.13 -11.22 -31.38
N PRO A 1049 -12.28 -10.11 -30.63
CA PRO A 1049 -12.02 -8.79 -31.18
C PRO A 1049 -10.50 -8.63 -31.32
N ILE A 1050 -10.05 -8.32 -32.53
CA ILE A 1050 -8.73 -7.73 -32.77
C ILE A 1050 -8.97 -6.21 -32.67
N TYR A 1051 -8.36 -5.56 -31.69
CA TYR A 1051 -8.36 -4.10 -31.57
C TYR A 1051 -7.22 -3.55 -32.43
N CYS A 1052 -7.55 -2.91 -33.56
CA CYS A 1052 -6.58 -2.19 -34.39
C CYS A 1052 -6.61 -0.69 -34.06
N LYS A 1053 -5.46 -0.13 -33.70
CA LYS A 1053 -5.25 1.32 -33.63
C LYS A 1053 -4.96 1.82 -35.05
N VAL A 1054 -5.82 2.68 -35.60
CA VAL A 1054 -5.59 3.35 -36.89
C VAL A 1054 -5.08 4.76 -36.61
N THR A 1055 -3.90 5.09 -37.15
CA THR A 1055 -3.37 6.45 -37.16
C THR A 1055 -3.75 7.06 -38.52
N ILE A 1056 -4.63 8.06 -38.53
CA ILE A 1056 -4.99 8.79 -39.75
C ILE A 1056 -4.16 10.07 -39.78
N GLU A 1057 -3.24 10.16 -40.73
CA GLU A 1057 -2.57 11.41 -41.10
C GLU A 1057 -3.47 12.17 -42.09
N LEU A 1058 -3.89 13.38 -41.72
CA LEU A 1058 -4.47 14.31 -42.69
C LEU A 1058 -3.32 15.05 -43.35
N LEU A 1059 -2.99 14.64 -44.58
CA LEU A 1059 -2.07 15.40 -45.41
C LEU A 1059 -2.72 16.75 -45.76
N PRO A 1060 -1.98 17.87 -45.69
CA PRO A 1060 -2.45 19.11 -46.28
C PRO A 1060 -2.66 18.85 -47.78
N LYS A 1061 -3.87 19.07 -48.28
CA LYS A 1061 -4.05 19.23 -49.72
C LYS A 1061 -3.19 20.41 -50.15
N ASP A 1062 -2.23 20.15 -51.03
CA ASP A 1062 -1.61 21.17 -51.84
C ASP A 1062 -2.71 22.07 -52.41
N CYS A 1063 -2.56 23.38 -52.22
CA CYS A 1063 -3.31 24.35 -52.97
C CYS A 1063 -2.82 24.31 -54.43
N SER A 1064 -3.53 23.53 -55.25
CA SER A 1064 -3.70 23.76 -56.68
C SER A 1064 -4.99 23.10 -57.15
#